data_AF-A0A093XZS1-F1
#
_entry.id   AF-A0A093XZS1-F1
#
_cell.length_a   1.000
_cell.length_b   1.000
_cell.length_c   1.000
_cell.angle_alpha   90.00
_cell.angle_beta   90.00
_cell.angle_gamma   90.00
#
_symmetry.space_group_name_H-M   'P 1'
#
loop_
_entity.id
_entity.type
_entity.pdbx_description
1 polymer ?
#
loop_
_entity_poly.entity_id
_entity_poly.type
_entity_poly.pdbx_seq_one_letter_code
_entity_poly.pdbx_strand_id
1 'polypeptide(L)'
;MVLLSKISLVQFWTLALSVTAEAGNCWRNTTCTGPIDTSFPGAWEKNIYAPASRQVRPQSILEASDSRTDFKVGSGHNVLTGNGSQIVFDFGIEVGGIVSVNYTASAAGSALNLAFSEAKNWIGKFSDSSNGAFKRGDGYLTCYITEAGEGVYTIPDNKLRGGFRYLTVFLTTNDTSDATLEVNDITLEIGFLPTWSNLRAYQGYFHSNDELLNRIWYSGAYTIQTNMVPVNTGRQIPAVAYGWDNNATLGPGDTIIVDGAKRDRAVWPGDMGIAVPATFVSIGDLESVKNGLQVMYNTQASTGAFAESGPPLSQKGSDTYHMWSMIGTYNYVLFTNDTDFLQLNWAKYQLAMNYVYGKVGPSGLLNVTGTRDWARWQQGFNNSEAQMMQVTYYTPLYHTLNTGAQLAEWAGDTTGLSSNWTARAKDLAVAVNADCFDDAYGAFKDNATATTLYPQDANSMAILFGLVDQDRVQGISQRLTENWTPIGAVAPELPENISPFISSFEIQAHFEAGQSDRALDLIRRSWGWYINNPNGTESTVIEGYLRNATFGYRSSRGYDYDASYISHAHGWSAGPTSALINYVLGLSLTGRAGSTWRLAPQFGDLTSVEGGFTSSLGRFQAAWSRESTKSSSYELSFKVPTGTQGTVVIPPVNGKGSKVTLNGKSFQIKASQMFIHNLYLIKSLTVNRGIGNLILSHLSDPSNNGKKLHFYSSSGGNAGLAAVVAARELGCACTVVVPHSTKQHTIDKLRAAGASEVLQHGASWFEADTFLRETFVDVPKQQESADVAENDGVKNVYVHPFDNPIIWEGHSTIISELVDQLPAREDGDDSQFPADVVICSVGGGGLFNGIIHGLSEYNISHPTAGPREKKLDVLAVETKGADSLAYSLQSGKLASLDAITSIATTLGALCVAPKAFQNAREPPEGVKVTSVVVSDAEAARGVVTFADEMRILVEPACGVSIDVALGERLRNAVLERELGPDSRVVVVVCGGSAVTPEVVAEYRLRLAQGWV
;
A
#
# COMPACT_ATOMS: atom_id res chain seq x y z
N MET A 1 27.39 25.78 54.72
CA MET A 1 28.51 25.65 53.76
C MET A 1 28.22 24.42 52.92
N VAL A 2 27.50 24.49 51.79
CA VAL A 2 27.63 25.40 50.64
C VAL A 2 28.99 25.26 49.98
N LEU A 3 29.03 24.49 48.89
CA LEU A 3 29.94 24.69 47.77
C LEU A 3 29.07 24.95 46.54
N LEU A 4 29.33 26.05 45.83
CA LEU A 4 28.60 26.44 44.63
C LEU A 4 29.46 26.12 43.39
N SER A 5 28.94 25.33 42.47
CA SER A 5 29.41 25.29 41.08
C SER A 5 28.34 25.91 40.18
N LYS A 6 28.77 26.70 39.19
CA LYS A 6 27.87 27.58 38.43
C LYS A 6 27.28 26.87 37.22
N ILE A 7 25.95 26.79 37.15
CA ILE A 7 25.24 26.65 35.88
C ILE A 7 25.32 28.01 35.18
N SER A 8 25.97 28.07 34.01
CA SER A 8 25.92 29.24 33.13
C SER A 8 24.81 29.05 32.11
N LEU A 9 23.71 29.80 32.24
CA LEU A 9 22.77 29.97 31.13
C LEU A 9 23.47 30.78 30.03
N VAL A 10 23.91 30.11 28.97
CA VAL A 10 24.23 30.78 27.71
C VAL A 10 22.97 30.76 26.85
N GLN A 11 22.15 31.81 26.97
CA GLN A 11 21.04 32.03 26.03
C GLN A 11 21.62 32.38 24.66
N PHE A 12 21.79 31.38 23.80
CA PHE A 12 21.95 31.61 22.37
C PHE A 12 20.63 32.13 21.79
N TRP A 13 20.42 33.44 21.86
CA TRP A 13 19.54 34.14 20.93
C TRP A 13 20.22 34.14 19.56
N THR A 14 20.10 33.04 18.82
CA THR A 14 20.29 33.07 17.37
C THR A 14 19.26 34.02 16.80
N LEU A 15 19.70 35.20 16.37
CA LEU A 15 18.90 36.07 15.52
C LEU A 15 18.60 35.27 14.24
N ALA A 16 17.39 34.73 14.15
CA ALA A 16 16.85 34.31 12.87
C ALA A 16 16.76 35.58 12.02
N LEU A 17 17.64 35.68 11.01
CA LEU A 17 17.49 36.67 9.95
C LEU A 17 16.24 36.29 9.16
N SER A 18 15.09 36.81 9.62
CA SER A 18 13.86 36.80 8.87
C SER A 18 14.09 37.63 7.61
N VAL A 19 14.47 36.94 6.53
CA VAL A 19 14.49 37.51 5.19
C VAL A 19 13.04 37.80 4.84
N THR A 20 12.60 39.02 5.16
CA THR A 20 11.30 39.53 4.74
C THR A 20 11.32 39.61 3.22
N ALA A 21 10.74 38.60 2.57
CA ALA A 21 10.61 38.59 1.13
C ALA A 21 9.84 39.83 0.69
N GLU A 22 10.42 40.60 -0.22
CA GLU A 22 9.66 41.63 -0.93
C GLU A 22 8.52 40.93 -1.68
N ALA A 23 7.31 41.48 -1.62
CA ALA A 23 6.13 40.87 -2.20
C ALA A 23 6.25 40.86 -3.73
N GLY A 24 6.77 39.75 -4.27
CA GLY A 24 6.97 39.57 -5.70
C GLY A 24 5.65 39.63 -6.48
N ASN A 25 5.69 40.20 -7.69
CA ASN A 25 4.56 40.10 -8.60
C ASN A 25 4.39 38.65 -9.07
N CYS A 26 3.14 38.23 -9.25
CA CYS A 26 2.81 37.01 -9.98
C CYS A 26 3.18 37.15 -11.47
N TRP A 27 3.11 36.06 -12.25
CA TRP A 27 3.64 36.09 -13.61
C TRP A 27 2.83 37.01 -14.52
N ARG A 28 3.38 38.21 -14.79
CA ARG A 28 2.83 39.22 -15.70
C ARG A 28 1.41 39.66 -15.33
N ASN A 29 0.41 39.22 -16.11
CA ASN A 29 -1.00 39.60 -15.93
C ASN A 29 -1.80 38.57 -15.12
N THR A 30 -1.16 37.51 -14.62
CA THR A 30 -1.78 36.45 -13.83
C THR A 30 -2.24 36.94 -12.46
N THR A 31 -3.39 36.45 -12.00
CA THR A 31 -3.93 36.74 -10.67
C THR A 31 -3.10 36.07 -9.57
N CYS A 32 -2.76 36.80 -8.52
CA CYS A 32 -2.13 36.20 -7.33
C CYS A 32 -3.17 35.44 -6.49
N THR A 33 -3.25 34.12 -6.65
CA THR A 33 -4.06 33.20 -5.82
C THR A 33 -3.21 32.36 -4.85
N GLY A 34 -1.90 32.25 -5.10
CA GLY A 34 -0.99 31.43 -4.30
C GLY A 34 -0.65 31.98 -2.91
N PRO A 35 -0.14 31.14 -2.00
CA PRO A 35 0.31 31.55 -0.66
C PRO A 35 1.50 32.52 -0.73
N ILE A 36 1.49 33.48 0.20
CA ILE A 36 2.62 34.41 0.42
C ILE A 36 3.72 33.81 1.29
N ASP A 37 3.36 32.92 2.22
CA ASP A 37 4.22 32.35 3.25
C ASP A 37 4.31 30.83 3.17
N THR A 38 5.50 30.32 3.48
CA THR A 38 5.76 28.92 3.82
C THR A 38 4.82 28.44 4.94
N SER A 39 4.25 27.25 4.80
CA SER A 39 3.41 26.68 5.87
C SER A 39 4.27 26.11 7.02
N PHE A 40 5.53 25.77 6.74
CA PHE A 40 6.44 25.16 7.70
C PHE A 40 7.83 25.83 7.61
N PRO A 41 8.02 27.02 8.20
CA PRO A 41 9.32 27.68 8.26
C PRO A 41 10.29 26.87 9.14
N GLY A 42 11.53 26.67 8.67
CA GLY A 42 12.51 25.87 9.39
C GLY A 42 13.82 25.59 8.64
N ALA A 43 14.72 24.84 9.27
CA ALA A 43 16.09 24.62 8.76
C ALA A 43 16.15 23.86 7.42
N TRP A 44 15.10 23.10 7.10
CA TRP A 44 14.93 22.36 5.85
C TRP A 44 14.70 23.25 4.62
N GLU A 45 14.32 24.52 4.79
CA GLU A 45 14.10 25.44 3.67
C GLU A 45 15.38 25.74 2.88
N LYS A 46 16.55 25.44 3.45
CA LYS A 46 17.86 25.39 2.76
C LYS A 46 17.83 24.47 1.52
N ASN A 47 16.96 23.45 1.51
CA ASN A 47 16.86 22.43 0.48
C ASN A 47 15.83 22.80 -0.62
N ILE A 48 15.03 23.85 -0.44
CA ILE A 48 14.08 24.31 -1.46
C ILE A 48 14.89 24.90 -2.63
N TYR A 49 14.88 24.21 -3.77
CA TYR A 49 15.52 24.66 -5.01
C TYR A 49 14.83 25.88 -5.64
N ALA A 50 13.56 26.13 -5.32
CA ALA A 50 12.81 27.28 -5.84
C ALA A 50 13.52 28.62 -5.53
N PRO A 51 13.77 29.47 -6.56
CA PRO A 51 14.47 30.72 -6.35
C PRO A 51 13.61 31.75 -5.59
N ALA A 52 14.28 32.64 -4.85
CA ALA A 52 13.61 33.68 -4.05
C ALA A 52 13.03 34.84 -4.87
N SER A 53 13.23 34.85 -6.20
CA SER A 53 12.71 35.85 -7.13
C SER A 53 12.33 35.18 -8.44
N ARG A 54 11.33 35.71 -9.14
CA ARG A 54 11.03 35.34 -10.53
C ARG A 54 12.11 35.79 -11.52
N GLN A 55 12.95 36.75 -11.16
CA GLN A 55 14.07 37.21 -11.98
C GLN A 55 15.36 36.54 -11.51
N VAL A 56 15.84 35.56 -12.27
CA VAL A 56 17.07 34.80 -11.98
C VAL A 56 18.17 35.08 -12.99
N ARG A 57 19.41 34.74 -12.62
CA ARG A 57 20.63 34.91 -13.43
C ARG A 57 21.45 33.62 -13.41
N PRO A 58 22.35 33.39 -14.38
CA PRO A 58 23.34 32.31 -14.32
C PRO A 58 24.18 32.36 -13.04
N GLN A 59 24.54 31.19 -12.51
CA GLN A 59 25.44 31.06 -11.35
C GLN A 59 26.91 30.93 -11.76
N SER A 60 27.18 30.35 -12.95
CA SER A 60 28.54 30.24 -13.47
C SER A 60 28.60 30.25 -15.00
N ILE A 61 29.80 30.50 -15.52
CA ILE A 61 30.14 30.37 -16.94
C ILE A 61 30.94 29.09 -17.14
N LEU A 62 30.56 28.29 -18.14
CA LEU A 62 31.29 27.12 -18.59
C LEU A 62 32.04 27.43 -19.90
N GLU A 63 33.35 27.21 -19.87
CA GLU A 63 34.24 27.27 -21.03
C GLU A 63 34.45 25.85 -21.59
N ALA A 64 34.61 25.75 -22.91
CA ALA A 64 34.87 24.47 -23.58
C ALA A 64 36.37 24.12 -23.51
N SER A 65 36.70 22.87 -23.18
CA SER A 65 38.06 22.35 -23.37
C SER A 65 38.38 22.14 -24.86
N ASP A 66 39.63 21.75 -25.16
CA ASP A 66 40.14 21.52 -26.53
C ASP A 66 39.25 20.61 -27.40
N SER A 67 38.41 19.79 -26.77
CA SER A 67 37.44 18.89 -27.42
C SER A 67 36.21 19.59 -28.03
N ARG A 68 35.89 20.83 -27.63
CA ARG A 68 34.61 21.53 -27.87
C ARG A 68 33.34 20.84 -27.29
N THR A 69 33.47 19.72 -26.59
CA THR A 69 32.34 18.93 -26.04
C THR A 69 32.41 18.69 -24.54
N ASP A 70 33.58 18.84 -23.91
CA ASP A 70 33.76 18.81 -22.46
C ASP A 70 33.83 20.25 -21.92
N PHE A 71 32.81 20.63 -21.14
CA PHE A 71 32.62 21.98 -20.60
C PHE A 71 32.94 22.03 -19.10
N LYS A 72 33.75 23.01 -18.69
CA LYS A 72 34.26 23.19 -17.32
C LYS A 72 34.04 24.63 -16.85
N VAL A 73 33.92 24.84 -15.54
CA VAL A 73 33.76 26.18 -14.97
C VAL A 73 34.96 27.03 -15.38
N GLY A 74 34.69 28.14 -16.04
CA GLY A 74 35.67 28.96 -16.74
C GLY A 74 36.33 30.05 -15.89
N SER A 75 37.16 30.84 -16.56
CA SER A 75 37.73 32.09 -16.05
C SER A 75 36.70 33.21 -15.82
N GLY A 76 35.48 33.05 -16.37
CA GLY A 76 34.43 34.08 -16.35
C GLY A 76 34.43 34.96 -17.59
N HIS A 77 35.07 34.54 -18.68
CA HIS A 77 35.18 35.32 -19.91
C HIS A 77 33.82 35.52 -20.57
N ASN A 78 33.32 36.76 -20.59
CA ASN A 78 32.01 37.15 -21.12
C ASN A 78 32.05 37.69 -22.57
N VAL A 79 33.23 37.78 -23.18
CA VAL A 79 33.42 38.29 -24.55
C VAL A 79 33.51 37.15 -25.58
N LEU A 80 32.70 37.27 -26.64
CA LEU A 80 32.77 36.45 -27.84
C LEU A 80 33.59 37.19 -28.90
N THR A 81 34.57 36.53 -29.52
CA THR A 81 35.46 37.12 -30.55
C THR A 81 35.47 36.25 -31.80
N GLY A 82 35.18 36.85 -32.95
CA GLY A 82 35.20 36.17 -34.25
C GLY A 82 34.07 35.15 -34.45
N ASN A 83 33.87 34.76 -35.72
CA ASN A 83 32.76 33.92 -36.13
C ASN A 83 32.76 32.53 -35.46
N GLY A 84 31.67 32.20 -34.79
CA GLY A 84 31.46 30.90 -34.18
C GLY A 84 32.14 30.70 -32.82
N SER A 85 32.63 31.75 -32.17
CA SER A 85 32.89 31.74 -30.73
C SER A 85 31.61 31.46 -29.94
N GLN A 86 31.71 30.82 -28.77
CA GLN A 86 30.58 30.46 -27.91
C GLN A 86 30.95 30.52 -26.42
N ILE A 87 30.00 30.88 -25.58
CA ILE A 87 30.06 30.87 -24.11
C ILE A 87 28.81 30.12 -23.62
N VAL A 88 28.93 29.37 -22.52
CA VAL A 88 27.80 28.65 -21.93
C VAL A 88 27.57 29.15 -20.52
N PHE A 89 26.32 29.43 -20.19
CA PHE A 89 25.87 29.92 -18.89
C PHE A 89 25.10 28.81 -18.18
N ASP A 90 25.51 28.46 -16.96
CA ASP A 90 24.85 27.47 -16.10
C ASP A 90 24.07 28.20 -14.99
N PHE A 91 22.76 27.98 -14.92
CA PHE A 91 21.89 28.51 -13.86
C PHE A 91 22.02 27.76 -12.52
N GLY A 92 22.78 26.65 -12.48
CA GLY A 92 23.04 25.81 -11.30
C GLY A 92 21.86 24.92 -10.90
N ILE A 93 20.66 25.25 -11.35
CA ILE A 93 19.41 24.51 -11.20
C ILE A 93 18.65 24.54 -12.53
N GLU A 94 17.69 23.64 -12.67
CA GLU A 94 16.69 23.70 -13.75
C GLU A 94 15.84 24.98 -13.64
N VAL A 95 15.61 25.68 -14.75
CA VAL A 95 14.83 26.93 -14.84
C VAL A 95 13.94 26.94 -16.10
N GLY A 96 13.06 27.93 -16.24
CA GLY A 96 12.22 28.04 -17.44
C GLY A 96 11.39 29.32 -17.54
N GLY A 97 11.26 29.87 -18.75
CA GLY A 97 10.59 31.14 -19.00
C GLY A 97 11.23 31.99 -20.11
N ILE A 98 11.32 33.30 -19.87
CA ILE A 98 11.70 34.34 -20.84
C ILE A 98 13.09 34.91 -20.51
N VAL A 99 14.08 34.60 -21.36
CA VAL A 99 15.44 35.14 -21.24
C VAL A 99 15.54 36.54 -21.85
N SER A 100 16.28 37.43 -21.18
CA SER A 100 16.83 38.66 -21.77
C SER A 100 18.35 38.67 -21.65
N VAL A 101 19.03 39.10 -22.71
CA VAL A 101 20.49 39.23 -22.76
C VAL A 101 20.85 40.68 -23.04
N ASN A 102 21.57 41.31 -22.11
CA ASN A 102 22.18 42.62 -22.30
C ASN A 102 23.58 42.41 -22.90
N TYR A 103 23.94 43.13 -23.96
CA TYR A 103 25.19 42.90 -24.69
C TYR A 103 25.81 44.19 -25.21
N THR A 104 27.11 44.15 -25.52
CA THR A 104 27.85 45.21 -26.24
C THR A 104 28.49 44.63 -27.49
N ALA A 105 28.21 45.18 -28.67
CA ALA A 105 28.72 44.66 -29.94
C ALA A 105 29.64 45.67 -30.65
N SER A 106 30.81 45.23 -31.14
CA SER A 106 31.76 46.12 -31.82
C SER A 106 31.40 46.45 -33.27
N ALA A 107 30.60 45.62 -33.93
CA ALA A 107 30.28 45.76 -35.35
C ALA A 107 28.84 45.32 -35.71
N ALA A 108 28.16 46.15 -36.49
CA ALA A 108 26.89 45.85 -37.13
C ALA A 108 27.03 44.72 -38.17
N GLY A 109 25.93 44.03 -38.47
CA GLY A 109 25.91 42.86 -39.38
C GLY A 109 26.33 41.54 -38.72
N SER A 110 26.70 41.58 -37.44
CA SER A 110 26.87 40.41 -36.58
C SER A 110 25.50 39.88 -36.09
N ALA A 111 25.48 38.70 -35.48
CA ALA A 111 24.29 38.13 -34.87
C ALA A 111 24.61 37.41 -33.54
N LEU A 112 23.82 37.74 -32.51
CA LEU A 112 23.75 37.06 -31.22
C LEU A 112 22.82 35.84 -31.36
N ASN A 113 23.25 34.66 -30.92
CA ASN A 113 22.47 33.42 -31.04
C ASN A 113 22.34 32.70 -29.70
N LEU A 114 21.15 32.15 -29.41
CA LEU A 114 20.82 31.48 -28.14
C LEU A 114 20.35 30.04 -28.38
N ALA A 115 20.97 29.07 -27.70
CA ALA A 115 20.57 27.67 -27.68
C ALA A 115 20.47 27.13 -26.23
N PHE A 116 19.54 26.21 -25.98
CA PHE A 116 19.09 25.84 -24.63
C PHE A 116 19.23 24.33 -24.38
N SER A 117 19.56 23.92 -23.15
CA SER A 117 19.58 22.49 -22.77
C SER A 117 19.23 22.26 -21.30
N GLU A 118 18.44 21.23 -20.98
CA GLU A 118 18.29 20.73 -19.60
C GLU A 118 19.58 20.03 -19.10
N ALA A 119 20.29 19.31 -19.98
CA ALA A 119 21.39 18.40 -19.60
C ALA A 119 22.75 18.79 -20.20
N LYS A 120 23.82 18.51 -19.45
CA LYS A 120 25.18 18.99 -19.77
C LYS A 120 25.75 18.38 -21.06
N ASN A 121 25.41 17.13 -21.35
CA ASN A 121 25.88 16.40 -22.54
C ASN A 121 25.18 16.83 -23.84
N TRP A 122 24.14 17.68 -23.77
CA TRP A 122 23.47 18.28 -24.94
C TRP A 122 23.80 19.77 -25.12
N ILE A 123 24.74 20.32 -24.34
CA ILE A 123 25.24 21.69 -24.52
C ILE A 123 25.87 21.86 -25.93
N GLY A 124 25.43 22.89 -26.65
CA GLY A 124 25.97 23.24 -27.96
C GLY A 124 25.19 24.35 -28.65
N LYS A 125 25.47 24.56 -29.94
CA LYS A 125 24.85 25.61 -30.77
C LYS A 125 23.43 25.28 -31.26
N PHE A 126 22.92 24.11 -30.88
CA PHE A 126 21.56 23.66 -31.17
C PHE A 126 20.93 23.31 -29.82
N SER A 127 19.70 23.77 -29.60
CA SER A 127 18.95 23.46 -28.38
C SER A 127 18.58 21.99 -28.37
N ASP A 128 18.40 21.40 -27.18
CA ASP A 128 17.84 20.05 -27.06
C ASP A 128 16.38 19.99 -27.60
N SER A 129 15.93 18.83 -28.03
CA SER A 129 14.62 18.69 -28.69
C SER A 129 13.45 18.89 -27.71
N SER A 130 12.46 19.70 -28.10
CA SER A 130 11.20 19.88 -27.37
C SER A 130 9.96 19.87 -28.29
N ASN A 131 10.13 20.23 -29.56
CA ASN A 131 9.02 20.47 -30.48
C ASN A 131 8.22 19.20 -30.89
N GLY A 132 8.72 18.00 -30.58
CA GLY A 132 8.05 16.73 -30.90
C GLY A 132 8.19 16.28 -32.37
N ALA A 133 9.07 16.91 -33.15
CA ALA A 133 9.36 16.53 -34.54
C ALA A 133 10.52 15.53 -34.67
N PHE A 134 11.25 15.24 -33.58
CA PHE A 134 12.38 14.31 -33.45
C PHE A 134 13.57 14.52 -34.42
N LYS A 135 13.66 15.70 -35.04
CA LYS A 135 14.68 16.07 -36.02
C LYS A 135 15.89 16.77 -35.38
N ARG A 136 16.49 16.13 -34.36
CA ARG A 136 17.75 16.53 -33.69
C ARG A 136 17.88 18.03 -33.37
N GLY A 137 17.24 18.43 -32.28
CA GLY A 137 17.40 19.72 -31.63
C GLY A 137 16.57 20.82 -32.27
N ASP A 138 15.95 21.68 -31.46
CA ASP A 138 15.04 22.72 -31.96
C ASP A 138 15.77 23.92 -32.62
N GLY A 139 17.06 23.79 -32.96
CA GLY A 139 17.85 24.90 -33.48
C GLY A 139 18.19 25.96 -32.43
N TYR A 140 18.23 27.22 -32.84
CA TYR A 140 18.60 28.35 -31.98
C TYR A 140 17.80 29.61 -32.33
N LEU A 141 17.70 30.55 -31.40
CA LEU A 141 17.13 31.88 -31.64
C LEU A 141 18.24 32.82 -32.11
N THR A 142 17.92 33.77 -32.98
CA THR A 142 18.88 34.73 -33.58
C THR A 142 18.40 36.16 -33.37
N CYS A 143 19.27 37.01 -32.83
CA CYS A 143 19.13 38.46 -32.83
C CYS A 143 20.17 39.08 -33.78
N TYR A 144 19.71 39.73 -34.83
CA TYR A 144 20.57 40.43 -35.79
C TYR A 144 20.96 41.81 -35.26
N ILE A 145 22.27 42.09 -35.23
CA ILE A 145 22.83 43.31 -34.66
C ILE A 145 22.92 44.36 -35.77
N THR A 146 21.96 45.30 -35.79
CA THR A 146 21.84 46.32 -36.84
C THR A 146 22.81 47.50 -36.67
N GLU A 147 23.22 47.78 -35.44
CA GLU A 147 24.11 48.89 -35.07
C GLU A 147 25.13 48.40 -34.01
N ALA A 148 26.30 49.05 -33.94
CA ALA A 148 27.31 48.75 -32.94
C ALA A 148 27.07 49.58 -31.66
N GLY A 149 27.36 49.00 -30.49
CA GLY A 149 27.08 49.60 -29.17
C GLY A 149 26.38 48.63 -28.22
N GLU A 150 25.76 49.18 -27.17
CA GLU A 150 24.96 48.44 -26.20
C GLU A 150 23.57 48.07 -26.78
N GLY A 151 23.08 46.88 -26.42
CA GLY A 151 21.75 46.40 -26.82
C GLY A 151 21.16 45.41 -25.81
N VAL A 152 19.85 45.20 -25.92
CA VAL A 152 19.09 44.23 -25.12
C VAL A 152 18.27 43.36 -26.04
N TYR A 153 18.41 42.04 -25.92
CA TYR A 153 17.58 41.08 -26.63
C TYR A 153 16.78 40.21 -25.65
N THR A 154 15.47 40.47 -25.57
CA THR A 154 14.48 39.61 -24.90
C THR A 154 13.90 38.63 -25.92
N ILE A 155 13.80 37.34 -25.57
CA ILE A 155 13.21 36.34 -26.47
C ILE A 155 11.69 36.59 -26.62
N PRO A 156 11.10 36.37 -27.81
CA PRO A 156 9.65 36.51 -28.00
C PRO A 156 8.86 35.56 -27.10
N ASP A 157 7.67 35.96 -26.66
CA ASP A 157 6.81 35.18 -25.76
C ASP A 157 6.50 33.78 -26.28
N ASN A 158 6.23 33.63 -27.58
CA ASN A 158 6.02 32.32 -28.21
C ASN A 158 7.28 31.45 -28.25
N LYS A 159 8.47 32.05 -28.07
CA LYS A 159 9.75 31.36 -27.96
C LYS A 159 10.19 31.14 -26.50
N LEU A 160 9.30 31.36 -25.52
CA LEU A 160 9.48 30.90 -24.13
C LEU A 160 10.10 29.51 -24.11
N ARG A 161 11.28 29.37 -23.50
CA ARG A 161 11.84 28.05 -23.26
C ARG A 161 11.13 27.48 -22.04
N GLY A 162 10.75 26.21 -22.14
CA GLY A 162 10.30 25.42 -21.00
C GLY A 162 11.48 25.13 -20.07
N GLY A 163 11.69 23.87 -19.74
CA GLY A 163 12.89 23.44 -19.03
C GLY A 163 14.19 23.75 -19.78
N PHE A 164 15.17 24.29 -19.05
CA PHE A 164 16.60 24.26 -19.35
C PHE A 164 17.41 24.61 -18.09
N ARG A 165 18.65 24.13 -18.01
CA ARG A 165 19.67 24.58 -17.02
C ARG A 165 20.80 25.37 -17.69
N TYR A 166 21.10 25.06 -18.95
CA TYR A 166 22.22 25.60 -19.70
C TYR A 166 21.77 26.48 -20.87
N LEU A 167 22.36 27.67 -20.98
CA LEU A 167 22.16 28.61 -22.08
C LEU A 167 23.48 28.81 -22.83
N THR A 168 23.57 28.32 -24.06
CA THR A 168 24.71 28.58 -24.96
C THR A 168 24.46 29.85 -25.75
N VAL A 169 25.36 30.81 -25.61
CA VAL A 169 25.37 32.07 -26.38
C VAL A 169 26.51 32.02 -27.38
N PHE A 170 26.24 32.28 -28.66
CA PHE A 170 27.29 32.26 -29.69
C PHE A 170 27.17 33.36 -30.74
N LEU A 171 28.33 33.86 -31.17
CA LEU A 171 28.45 34.92 -32.18
C LEU A 171 28.49 34.30 -33.58
N THR A 172 27.64 34.80 -34.48
CA THR A 172 27.74 34.52 -35.92
C THR A 172 28.02 35.84 -36.64
N THR A 173 29.03 35.86 -37.51
CA THR A 173 29.44 37.08 -38.23
C THR A 173 30.21 36.74 -39.50
N ASN A 174 30.19 37.65 -40.48
CA ASN A 174 30.99 37.53 -41.71
C ASN A 174 32.44 38.00 -41.49
N ASP A 175 32.73 38.73 -40.42
CA ASP A 175 34.07 39.18 -40.07
C ASP A 175 34.79 38.10 -39.25
N THR A 176 35.93 37.62 -39.76
CA THR A 176 36.56 36.40 -39.25
C THR A 176 37.47 36.60 -38.04
N SER A 177 37.75 37.83 -37.62
CA SER A 177 38.64 38.08 -36.46
C SER A 177 38.26 39.27 -35.58
N ASP A 178 37.71 40.35 -36.13
CA ASP A 178 37.73 41.65 -35.44
C ASP A 178 36.38 42.02 -34.79
N ALA A 179 35.30 41.35 -35.19
CA ALA A 179 33.99 41.50 -34.56
C ALA A 179 33.95 40.81 -33.17
N THR A 180 33.52 41.57 -32.17
CA THR A 180 33.35 41.12 -30.78
C THR A 180 31.93 41.40 -30.28
N LEU A 181 31.50 40.57 -29.32
CA LEU A 181 30.21 40.64 -28.66
C LEU A 181 30.39 40.29 -27.18
N GLU A 182 30.35 41.30 -26.31
CA GLU A 182 30.37 41.14 -24.86
C GLU A 182 28.97 40.89 -24.33
N VAL A 183 28.82 39.96 -23.38
CA VAL A 183 27.59 39.74 -22.62
C VAL A 183 27.69 40.46 -21.28
N ASN A 184 26.84 41.46 -21.08
CA ASN A 184 26.87 42.36 -19.92
C ASN A 184 26.04 41.82 -18.75
N ASP A 185 24.87 41.23 -19.04
CA ASP A 185 23.97 40.59 -18.06
C ASP A 185 23.06 39.59 -18.78
N ILE A 186 22.62 38.55 -18.07
CA ILE A 186 21.58 37.61 -18.53
C ILE A 186 20.55 37.46 -17.41
N THR A 187 19.32 37.86 -17.70
CA THR A 187 18.16 37.68 -16.81
C THR A 187 17.16 36.70 -17.40
N LEU A 188 16.43 36.02 -16.53
CA LEU A 188 15.35 35.10 -16.87
C LEU A 188 14.13 35.39 -16.00
N GLU A 189 13.02 35.76 -16.63
CA GLU A 189 11.70 35.79 -16.00
C GLU A 189 11.14 34.36 -15.95
N ILE A 190 10.99 33.81 -14.74
CA ILE A 190 10.43 32.48 -14.51
C ILE A 190 8.93 32.46 -14.77
N GLY A 191 8.54 31.60 -15.73
CA GLY A 191 7.15 31.44 -16.16
C GLY A 191 6.33 30.44 -15.34
N PHE A 192 6.96 29.50 -14.63
CA PHE A 192 6.24 28.45 -13.90
C PHE A 192 5.60 28.94 -12.58
N LEU A 193 4.65 28.13 -12.09
CA LEU A 193 3.77 28.37 -10.94
C LEU A 193 3.22 29.81 -10.92
N PRO A 194 2.53 30.26 -11.98
CA PRO A 194 2.39 31.69 -12.31
C PRO A 194 1.53 32.49 -11.33
N THR A 195 0.60 31.85 -10.61
CA THR A 195 -0.33 32.46 -9.64
C THR A 195 0.29 32.77 -8.27
N TRP A 196 1.57 32.44 -8.07
CA TRP A 196 2.27 32.62 -6.79
C TRP A 196 3.20 33.84 -6.82
N SER A 197 3.17 34.66 -5.77
CA SER A 197 4.11 35.78 -5.55
C SER A 197 5.46 35.30 -5.00
N ASN A 198 5.42 34.32 -4.09
CA ASN A 198 6.59 33.72 -3.45
C ASN A 198 6.74 32.25 -3.88
N LEU A 199 7.64 31.96 -4.83
CA LEU A 199 7.90 30.59 -5.32
C LEU A 199 8.40 29.62 -4.23
N ARG A 200 8.81 30.13 -3.06
CA ARG A 200 9.32 29.33 -1.93
C ARG A 200 8.27 29.05 -0.84
N ALA A 201 7.02 29.51 -1.02
CA ALA A 201 5.92 29.35 -0.06
C ALA A 201 5.33 27.92 -0.01
N TYR A 202 6.19 26.90 0.11
CA TYR A 202 5.78 25.49 0.09
C TYR A 202 4.79 25.17 1.23
N GLN A 203 3.78 24.34 0.92
CA GLN A 203 2.69 24.01 1.85
C GLN A 203 2.89 22.69 2.59
N GLY A 204 3.98 21.99 2.32
CA GLY A 204 4.48 20.82 3.03
C GLY A 204 6.00 20.72 2.99
N TYR A 205 6.57 19.86 3.82
CA TYR A 205 8.01 19.71 4.00
C TYR A 205 8.40 18.29 4.43
N PHE A 206 9.66 17.95 4.20
CA PHE A 206 10.31 16.75 4.72
C PHE A 206 11.73 17.08 5.19
N HIS A 207 12.18 16.42 6.26
CA HIS A 207 13.58 16.41 6.68
C HIS A 207 13.91 15.10 7.41
N SER A 208 15.07 14.54 7.12
CA SER A 208 15.60 13.33 7.74
C SER A 208 17.09 13.44 8.02
N ASN A 209 17.65 12.49 8.77
CA ASN A 209 19.09 12.33 8.96
C ASN A 209 19.85 11.88 7.68
N ASP A 210 19.16 11.65 6.56
CA ASP A 210 19.75 11.30 5.28
C ASP A 210 19.59 12.47 4.29
N GLU A 211 20.66 13.23 4.10
CA GLU A 211 20.66 14.40 3.22
C GLU A 211 20.49 14.03 1.73
N LEU A 212 20.69 12.77 1.32
CA LEU A 212 20.37 12.32 -0.03
C LEU A 212 18.86 12.14 -0.19
N LEU A 213 18.17 11.51 0.77
CA LEU A 213 16.70 11.44 0.77
C LEU A 213 16.06 12.84 0.85
N ASN A 214 16.66 13.75 1.62
CA ASN A 214 16.23 15.15 1.66
C ASN A 214 16.33 15.77 0.25
N ARG A 215 17.50 15.72 -0.41
CA ARG A 215 17.68 16.24 -1.78
C ARG A 215 16.68 15.61 -2.76
N ILE A 216 16.48 14.29 -2.72
CA ILE A 216 15.52 13.58 -3.58
C ILE A 216 14.09 14.14 -3.38
N TRP A 217 13.65 14.34 -2.13
CA TRP A 217 12.31 14.86 -1.83
C TRP A 217 12.09 16.26 -2.42
N TYR A 218 13.04 17.19 -2.21
CA TYR A 218 12.93 18.56 -2.73
C TYR A 218 13.13 18.63 -4.25
N SER A 219 13.92 17.74 -4.86
CA SER A 219 14.02 17.65 -6.32
C SER A 219 12.70 17.19 -6.97
N GLY A 220 12.00 16.23 -6.36
CA GLY A 220 10.66 15.84 -6.80
C GLY A 220 9.67 17.01 -6.66
N ALA A 221 9.65 17.68 -5.51
CA ALA A 221 8.78 18.84 -5.27
C ALA A 221 9.07 20.01 -6.24
N TYR A 222 10.33 20.31 -6.54
CA TYR A 222 10.71 21.35 -7.51
C TYR A 222 10.33 20.96 -8.95
N THR A 223 10.41 19.67 -9.30
CA THR A 223 9.95 19.17 -10.60
C THR A 223 8.44 19.35 -10.79
N ILE A 224 7.64 19.15 -9.73
CA ILE A 224 6.22 19.47 -9.79
C ILE A 224 6.01 20.98 -10.01
N GLN A 225 6.78 21.84 -9.32
CA GLN A 225 6.71 23.29 -9.51
C GLN A 225 7.08 23.73 -10.94
N THR A 226 8.13 23.19 -11.55
CA THR A 226 8.51 23.54 -12.94
C THR A 226 7.44 23.14 -13.96
N ASN A 227 6.59 22.18 -13.60
CA ASN A 227 5.58 21.57 -14.47
C ASN A 227 4.17 22.15 -14.23
N MET A 228 4.06 23.22 -13.45
CA MET A 228 2.86 24.05 -13.35
C MET A 228 3.06 25.32 -14.16
N VAL A 229 2.29 25.50 -15.23
CA VAL A 229 2.60 26.47 -16.28
C VAL A 229 1.40 27.37 -16.59
N PRO A 230 1.61 28.60 -17.12
CA PRO A 230 0.52 29.45 -17.56
C PRO A 230 -0.21 28.80 -18.73
N VAL A 231 -1.54 28.83 -18.72
CA VAL A 231 -2.37 28.03 -19.65
C VAL A 231 -2.13 28.33 -21.13
N ASN A 232 -1.58 29.48 -21.49
CA ASN A 232 -1.27 29.88 -22.87
C ASN A 232 0.19 29.63 -23.26
N THR A 233 0.92 28.75 -22.54
CA THR A 233 2.33 28.40 -22.82
C THR A 233 2.53 26.94 -23.23
N GLY A 234 1.47 26.31 -23.74
CA GLY A 234 1.52 24.96 -24.30
C GLY A 234 2.25 24.91 -25.63
N ARG A 235 2.85 23.76 -25.95
CA ARG A 235 3.53 23.52 -27.23
C ARG A 235 2.54 23.54 -28.39
N GLN A 236 2.87 24.24 -29.47
CA GLN A 236 2.06 24.27 -30.70
C GLN A 236 1.92 22.89 -31.36
N ILE A 237 0.72 22.62 -31.87
CA ILE A 237 0.34 21.40 -32.59
C ILE A 237 -0.52 21.80 -33.80
N PRO A 238 -0.17 21.39 -35.04
CA PRO A 238 0.98 20.57 -35.44
C PRO A 238 2.34 21.20 -35.10
N ALA A 239 3.34 20.34 -34.87
CA ALA A 239 4.71 20.78 -34.57
C ALA A 239 5.29 21.64 -35.70
N VAL A 240 6.00 22.70 -35.31
CA VAL A 240 6.61 23.66 -36.25
C VAL A 240 7.80 23.02 -37.00
N ALA A 241 8.02 23.46 -38.24
CA ALA A 241 9.02 22.85 -39.13
C ALA A 241 10.48 23.12 -38.71
N TYR A 242 10.71 24.17 -37.91
CA TYR A 242 11.98 24.55 -37.31
C TYR A 242 11.70 25.37 -36.04
N GLY A 243 12.56 25.32 -35.03
CA GLY A 243 12.31 25.97 -33.74
C GLY A 243 11.33 25.18 -32.86
N TRP A 244 10.90 25.85 -31.78
CA TRP A 244 9.76 25.50 -30.95
C TRP A 244 8.79 26.70 -30.93
N ASP A 245 7.51 26.47 -30.60
CA ASP A 245 6.56 27.54 -30.27
C ASP A 245 5.70 27.07 -29.09
N ASN A 246 5.74 27.84 -28.00
CA ASN A 246 5.08 27.58 -26.73
C ASN A 246 4.03 28.67 -26.43
N ASN A 247 3.04 28.82 -27.33
CA ASN A 247 1.96 29.80 -27.23
C ASN A 247 0.56 29.19 -27.50
N ALA A 248 0.38 27.89 -27.29
CA ALA A 248 -0.92 27.23 -27.42
C ALA A 248 -1.67 27.20 -26.08
N THR A 249 -3.01 27.22 -26.14
CA THR A 249 -3.89 27.14 -24.97
C THR A 249 -4.10 25.70 -24.52
N LEU A 250 -3.80 25.42 -23.26
CA LEU A 250 -3.82 24.11 -22.60
C LEU A 250 -5.13 23.78 -21.89
N GLY A 251 -5.87 24.79 -21.41
CA GLY A 251 -7.04 24.58 -20.56
C GLY A 251 -7.59 25.86 -19.95
N PRO A 252 -8.52 25.74 -18.98
CA PRO A 252 -9.12 26.86 -18.25
C PRO A 252 -8.21 27.34 -17.10
N GLY A 253 -8.49 28.53 -16.55
CA GLY A 253 -7.79 29.11 -15.41
C GLY A 253 -6.49 29.84 -15.77
N ASP A 254 -5.74 30.27 -14.77
CA ASP A 254 -4.46 30.96 -14.95
C ASP A 254 -3.24 30.01 -14.93
N THR A 255 -3.35 28.86 -14.25
CA THR A 255 -2.29 27.84 -14.08
C THR A 255 -2.79 26.42 -14.39
N ILE A 256 -1.93 25.56 -14.92
CA ILE A 256 -2.26 24.16 -15.24
C ILE A 256 -1.03 23.24 -15.12
N ILE A 257 -1.24 21.99 -14.68
CA ILE A 257 -0.17 20.98 -14.56
C ILE A 257 0.07 20.25 -15.91
N VAL A 258 1.34 20.02 -16.25
CA VAL A 258 1.79 19.30 -17.46
C VAL A 258 2.77 18.17 -17.13
N ASP A 259 3.10 17.33 -18.10
CA ASP A 259 4.05 16.20 -17.97
C ASP A 259 5.46 16.65 -17.57
N GLY A 260 6.02 17.59 -18.34
CA GLY A 260 7.41 18.00 -18.27
C GLY A 260 7.64 19.49 -18.53
N ALA A 261 8.73 20.03 -17.99
CA ALA A 261 9.08 21.43 -18.18
C ALA A 261 9.41 21.76 -19.64
N LYS A 262 10.33 21.01 -20.28
CA LYS A 262 10.81 21.24 -21.66
C LYS A 262 9.83 20.75 -22.74
N ARG A 263 9.65 19.43 -22.81
CA ARG A 263 9.02 18.69 -23.93
C ARG A 263 7.54 18.41 -23.67
N ASP A 264 6.79 18.14 -24.74
CA ASP A 264 5.32 18.01 -24.83
C ASP A 264 4.50 19.18 -24.23
N ARG A 265 4.73 19.55 -22.96
CA ARG A 265 4.06 20.62 -22.22
C ARG A 265 2.55 20.51 -22.34
N ALA A 266 2.00 19.32 -22.08
CA ALA A 266 0.58 19.02 -22.18
C ALA A 266 0.05 18.35 -20.90
N VAL A 267 -1.26 18.40 -20.68
CA VAL A 267 -1.89 17.62 -19.59
C VAL A 267 -1.83 16.14 -19.95
N TRP A 268 -1.13 15.34 -19.16
CA TRP A 268 -1.08 13.88 -19.34
C TRP A 268 -1.59 13.19 -18.07
N PRO A 269 -2.79 12.55 -18.10
CA PRO A 269 -3.38 11.94 -16.92
C PRO A 269 -2.56 10.86 -16.21
N GLY A 270 -1.77 10.06 -16.94
CA GLY A 270 -0.95 8.98 -16.34
C GLY A 270 0.04 9.52 -15.31
N ASP A 271 0.74 10.59 -15.68
CA ASP A 271 1.66 11.34 -14.84
C ASP A 271 1.00 11.81 -13.53
N MET A 272 -0.28 12.21 -13.59
CA MET A 272 -1.06 12.67 -12.44
C MET A 272 -1.22 11.59 -11.35
N GLY A 273 -1.08 10.31 -11.70
CA GLY A 273 -1.06 9.20 -10.73
C GLY A 273 0.04 9.31 -9.68
N ILE A 274 1.20 9.83 -10.06
CA ILE A 274 2.33 10.10 -9.15
C ILE A 274 2.44 11.59 -8.81
N ALA A 275 2.23 12.47 -9.80
CA ALA A 275 2.41 13.90 -9.66
C ALA A 275 1.40 14.55 -8.70
N VAL A 276 0.14 14.09 -8.63
CA VAL A 276 -0.87 14.72 -7.74
C VAL A 276 -0.64 14.38 -6.26
N PRO A 277 -0.35 13.13 -5.85
CA PRO A 277 0.10 12.84 -4.48
C PRO A 277 1.37 13.61 -4.10
N ALA A 278 2.36 13.70 -5.00
CA ALA A 278 3.58 14.48 -4.76
C ALA A 278 3.31 15.99 -4.63
N THR A 279 2.40 16.53 -5.45
CA THR A 279 1.91 17.92 -5.38
C THR A 279 1.35 18.22 -4.00
N PHE A 280 0.41 17.39 -3.53
CA PHE A 280 -0.33 17.63 -2.29
C PHE A 280 0.59 17.72 -1.07
N VAL A 281 1.55 16.80 -0.93
CA VAL A 281 2.42 16.76 0.25
C VAL A 281 3.56 17.78 0.25
N SER A 282 3.76 18.52 -0.85
CA SER A 282 4.93 19.42 -1.01
C SER A 282 4.54 20.88 -1.28
N ILE A 283 4.11 21.22 -2.51
CA ILE A 283 3.74 22.58 -2.86
C ILE A 283 2.27 22.89 -2.56
N GLY A 284 1.38 21.90 -2.60
CA GLY A 284 -0.04 22.05 -2.29
C GLY A 284 -0.89 22.77 -3.35
N ASP A 285 -0.33 23.14 -4.51
CA ASP A 285 -1.07 23.79 -5.59
C ASP A 285 -2.01 22.80 -6.32
N LEU A 286 -3.22 22.65 -5.79
CA LEU A 286 -4.26 21.83 -6.39
C LEU A 286 -5.11 22.62 -7.42
N GLU A 287 -4.88 23.91 -7.62
CA GLU A 287 -5.53 24.70 -8.69
C GLU A 287 -5.05 24.23 -10.07
N SER A 288 -3.73 24.07 -10.26
CA SER A 288 -3.15 23.53 -11.48
C SER A 288 -3.65 22.11 -11.80
N VAL A 289 -3.89 21.30 -10.76
CA VAL A 289 -4.48 19.95 -10.85
C VAL A 289 -5.95 20.00 -11.27
N LYS A 290 -6.75 20.89 -10.66
CA LYS A 290 -8.16 21.12 -11.01
C LYS A 290 -8.31 21.46 -12.49
N ASN A 291 -7.51 22.41 -12.98
CA ASN A 291 -7.58 22.89 -14.36
C ASN A 291 -7.15 21.81 -15.37
N GLY A 292 -6.15 20.98 -15.01
CA GLY A 292 -5.76 19.80 -15.78
C GLY A 292 -6.89 18.78 -15.91
N LEU A 293 -7.52 18.39 -14.81
CA LEU A 293 -8.67 17.48 -14.85
C LEU A 293 -9.87 18.09 -15.59
N GLN A 294 -10.16 19.38 -15.36
CA GLN A 294 -11.30 20.05 -15.98
C GLN A 294 -11.16 20.14 -17.50
N VAL A 295 -9.96 20.29 -18.06
CA VAL A 295 -9.82 20.26 -19.53
C VAL A 295 -10.05 18.86 -20.12
N MET A 296 -9.71 17.79 -19.41
CA MET A 296 -10.07 16.42 -19.81
C MET A 296 -11.58 16.22 -19.81
N TYR A 297 -12.30 16.73 -18.80
CA TYR A 297 -13.77 16.76 -18.80
C TYR A 297 -14.36 17.64 -19.89
N ASN A 298 -13.72 18.76 -20.24
CA ASN A 298 -14.20 19.67 -21.28
C ASN A 298 -14.00 19.09 -22.70
N THR A 299 -13.04 18.18 -22.88
CA THR A 299 -12.68 17.56 -24.17
C THR A 299 -13.09 16.09 -24.32
N GLN A 300 -13.75 15.52 -23.30
CA GLN A 300 -14.29 14.16 -23.30
C GLN A 300 -15.18 13.90 -24.52
N ALA A 301 -14.99 12.75 -25.17
CA ALA A 301 -15.83 12.34 -26.31
C ALA A 301 -17.25 12.00 -25.87
N SER A 302 -18.22 12.11 -26.79
CA SER A 302 -19.62 11.73 -26.57
C SER A 302 -19.84 10.25 -26.26
N THR A 303 -18.83 9.40 -26.46
CA THR A 303 -18.80 8.00 -26.02
C THR A 303 -18.48 7.81 -24.53
N GLY A 304 -18.15 8.89 -23.81
CA GLY A 304 -17.58 8.85 -22.46
C GLY A 304 -16.04 8.78 -22.43
N ALA A 305 -15.39 8.54 -23.57
CA ALA A 305 -13.94 8.39 -23.63
C ALA A 305 -13.19 9.73 -23.41
N PHE A 306 -12.39 9.81 -22.35
CA PHE A 306 -11.30 10.78 -22.24
C PHE A 306 -10.22 10.59 -23.31
N ALA A 307 -9.42 11.63 -23.51
CA ALA A 307 -8.22 11.61 -24.33
C ALA A 307 -7.02 11.00 -23.57
N GLU A 308 -6.00 10.56 -24.31
CA GLU A 308 -4.69 10.13 -23.81
C GLU A 308 -3.87 11.33 -23.29
N SER A 309 -4.02 12.49 -23.93
CA SER A 309 -3.47 13.77 -23.49
C SER A 309 -4.49 14.90 -23.68
N GLY A 310 -4.38 15.96 -22.89
CA GLY A 310 -5.15 17.20 -23.06
C GLY A 310 -4.75 17.98 -24.32
N PRO A 311 -5.48 19.07 -24.62
CA PRO A 311 -5.18 19.95 -25.75
C PRO A 311 -3.89 20.76 -25.52
N PRO A 312 -3.24 21.26 -26.60
CA PRO A 312 -3.63 21.06 -28.00
C PRO A 312 -3.30 19.65 -28.52
N LEU A 313 -2.43 18.90 -27.81
CA LEU A 313 -1.89 17.60 -28.23
C LEU A 313 -2.97 16.52 -28.48
N SER A 314 -4.00 16.48 -27.63
CA SER A 314 -5.29 15.78 -27.86
C SER A 314 -5.20 14.33 -28.36
N GLN A 315 -4.18 13.56 -27.94
CA GLN A 315 -4.00 12.17 -28.37
C GLN A 315 -5.13 11.28 -27.84
N LYS A 316 -5.43 10.14 -28.49
CA LYS A 316 -6.61 9.30 -28.20
C LYS A 316 -6.32 7.85 -28.50
N GLY A 317 -6.99 6.96 -27.77
CA GLY A 317 -6.88 5.51 -27.94
C GLY A 317 -5.98 4.87 -26.89
N SER A 318 -6.07 5.34 -25.65
CA SER A 318 -5.40 4.82 -24.46
C SER A 318 -6.45 4.49 -23.40
N ASP A 319 -6.52 3.24 -22.94
CA ASP A 319 -7.47 2.87 -21.89
C ASP A 319 -6.90 3.16 -20.48
N THR A 320 -5.59 3.03 -20.26
CA THR A 320 -4.91 3.39 -18.99
C THR A 320 -4.98 4.89 -18.68
N TYR A 321 -4.65 5.77 -19.63
CA TYR A 321 -4.73 7.23 -19.41
C TYR A 321 -6.18 7.73 -19.23
N HIS A 322 -7.15 7.07 -19.86
CA HIS A 322 -8.57 7.28 -19.56
C HIS A 322 -8.87 6.96 -18.09
N MET A 323 -8.39 5.82 -17.60
CA MET A 323 -8.62 5.37 -16.23
C MET A 323 -7.87 6.23 -15.20
N TRP A 324 -6.64 6.69 -15.51
CA TRP A 324 -5.91 7.66 -14.69
C TRP A 324 -6.63 9.01 -14.54
N SER A 325 -7.38 9.47 -15.55
CA SER A 325 -8.22 10.68 -15.44
C SER A 325 -9.29 10.54 -14.33
N MET A 326 -9.81 9.32 -14.15
CA MET A 326 -10.81 9.00 -13.13
C MET A 326 -10.18 8.84 -11.74
N ILE A 327 -8.96 8.27 -11.65
CA ILE A 327 -8.18 8.21 -10.41
C ILE A 327 -7.76 9.61 -9.94
N GLY A 328 -7.26 10.45 -10.85
CA GLY A 328 -6.89 11.84 -10.57
C GLY A 328 -8.06 12.67 -10.04
N THR A 329 -9.27 12.42 -10.56
CA THR A 329 -10.52 13.02 -10.05
C THR A 329 -10.76 12.69 -8.56
N TYR A 330 -10.57 11.43 -8.16
CA TYR A 330 -10.68 11.03 -6.76
C TYR A 330 -9.60 11.65 -5.89
N ASN A 331 -8.32 11.57 -6.31
CA ASN A 331 -7.21 12.15 -5.55
C ASN A 331 -7.43 13.65 -5.31
N TYR A 332 -7.91 14.37 -6.34
CA TYR A 332 -8.26 15.79 -6.22
C TYR A 332 -9.37 16.04 -5.18
N VAL A 333 -10.49 15.31 -5.23
CA VAL A 333 -11.61 15.48 -4.26
C VAL A 333 -11.22 15.01 -2.85
N LEU A 334 -10.39 13.96 -2.74
CA LEU A 334 -9.85 13.47 -1.47
C LEU A 334 -9.01 14.56 -0.77
N PHE A 335 -8.14 15.26 -1.51
CA PHE A 335 -7.25 16.27 -0.92
C PHE A 335 -7.93 17.64 -0.71
N THR A 336 -8.89 18.02 -1.56
CA THR A 336 -9.55 19.35 -1.48
C THR A 336 -10.87 19.37 -0.71
N ASN A 337 -11.65 18.28 -0.75
CA ASN A 337 -13.09 18.26 -0.49
C ASN A 337 -13.92 19.17 -1.44
N ASP A 338 -13.47 19.42 -2.67
CA ASP A 338 -14.23 20.18 -3.67
C ASP A 338 -15.42 19.35 -4.23
N THR A 339 -16.57 19.48 -3.57
CA THR A 339 -17.83 18.84 -3.96
C THR A 339 -18.45 19.46 -5.22
N ASP A 340 -18.14 20.70 -5.53
CA ASP A 340 -18.77 21.44 -6.63
C ASP A 340 -18.17 20.99 -7.97
N PHE A 341 -16.84 20.80 -8.00
CA PHE A 341 -16.13 20.14 -9.10
C PHE A 341 -16.63 18.71 -9.33
N LEU A 342 -16.90 17.95 -8.25
CA LEU A 342 -17.46 16.61 -8.34
C LEU A 342 -18.87 16.64 -8.96
N GLN A 343 -19.79 17.44 -8.41
CA GLN A 343 -21.17 17.54 -8.89
C GLN A 343 -21.23 18.03 -10.36
N LEU A 344 -20.42 19.02 -10.74
CA LEU A 344 -20.32 19.54 -12.10
C LEU A 344 -19.94 18.46 -13.13
N ASN A 345 -19.04 17.56 -12.75
CA ASN A 345 -18.48 16.56 -13.66
C ASN A 345 -19.04 15.14 -13.45
N TRP A 346 -19.95 14.92 -12.49
CA TRP A 346 -20.42 13.57 -12.10
C TRP A 346 -21.05 12.79 -13.25
N ALA A 347 -21.94 13.41 -14.04
CA ALA A 347 -22.55 12.75 -15.20
C ALA A 347 -21.51 12.35 -16.26
N LYS A 348 -20.41 13.11 -16.39
CA LYS A 348 -19.29 12.78 -17.28
C LYS A 348 -18.43 11.64 -16.72
N TYR A 349 -18.23 11.58 -15.40
CA TYR A 349 -17.57 10.46 -14.72
C TYR A 349 -18.36 9.16 -14.92
N GLN A 350 -19.69 9.20 -14.78
CA GLN A 350 -20.57 8.05 -15.05
C GLN A 350 -20.48 7.58 -16.52
N LEU A 351 -20.41 8.50 -17.48
CA LEU A 351 -20.19 8.15 -18.90
C LEU A 351 -18.80 7.50 -19.13
N ALA A 352 -17.74 7.99 -18.48
CA ALA A 352 -16.42 7.37 -18.54
C ALA A 352 -16.42 5.95 -17.95
N MET A 353 -17.03 5.77 -16.78
CA MET A 353 -17.20 4.45 -16.15
C MET A 353 -17.93 3.46 -17.06
N ASN A 354 -19.00 3.90 -17.72
CA ASN A 354 -19.75 3.08 -18.66
C ASN A 354 -18.94 2.74 -19.93
N TYR A 355 -18.10 3.67 -20.42
CA TYR A 355 -17.21 3.42 -21.56
C TYR A 355 -16.16 2.35 -21.24
N VAL A 356 -15.47 2.45 -20.11
CA VAL A 356 -14.41 1.49 -19.75
C VAL A 356 -14.99 0.13 -19.35
N TYR A 357 -16.04 0.11 -18.52
CA TYR A 357 -16.67 -1.15 -18.11
C TYR A 357 -17.38 -1.86 -19.28
N GLY A 358 -17.83 -1.13 -20.30
CA GLY A 358 -18.36 -1.69 -21.54
C GLY A 358 -17.36 -2.51 -22.37
N LYS A 359 -16.09 -2.56 -21.96
CA LYS A 359 -15.02 -3.39 -22.56
C LYS A 359 -14.73 -4.68 -21.76
N VAL A 360 -15.40 -4.91 -20.64
CA VAL A 360 -15.27 -6.14 -19.86
C VAL A 360 -15.92 -7.30 -20.60
N GLY A 361 -15.17 -8.39 -20.81
CA GLY A 361 -15.60 -9.57 -21.54
C GLY A 361 -16.31 -10.62 -20.69
N PRO A 362 -16.81 -11.72 -21.30
CA PRO A 362 -17.43 -12.83 -20.57
C PRO A 362 -16.52 -13.58 -19.58
N SER A 363 -15.19 -13.38 -19.67
CA SER A 363 -14.21 -13.85 -18.68
C SER A 363 -14.14 -12.98 -17.42
N GLY A 364 -14.88 -11.87 -17.36
CA GLY A 364 -14.76 -10.85 -16.30
C GLY A 364 -13.61 -9.88 -16.51
N LEU A 365 -12.62 -10.20 -17.35
CA LEU A 365 -11.45 -9.37 -17.65
C LEU A 365 -11.74 -8.23 -18.63
N LEU A 366 -11.04 -7.10 -18.48
CA LEU A 366 -11.04 -5.97 -19.42
C LEU A 366 -10.35 -6.36 -20.74
N ASN A 367 -11.00 -6.11 -21.88
CA ASN A 367 -10.37 -6.18 -23.19
C ASN A 367 -9.79 -4.82 -23.60
N VAL A 368 -8.50 -4.63 -23.37
CA VAL A 368 -7.75 -3.42 -23.74
C VAL A 368 -7.74 -3.27 -25.25
N THR A 369 -8.30 -2.15 -25.71
CA THR A 369 -8.45 -1.81 -27.13
C THR A 369 -7.88 -0.42 -27.45
N GLY A 370 -7.77 0.44 -26.45
CA GLY A 370 -6.92 1.63 -26.48
C GLY A 370 -5.48 1.26 -26.13
N THR A 371 -4.71 0.78 -27.12
CA THR A 371 -3.34 0.28 -26.94
C THR A 371 -2.25 1.36 -27.04
N ARG A 372 -2.60 2.65 -27.18
CA ARG A 372 -1.64 3.77 -27.15
C ARG A 372 -1.28 4.09 -25.72
N ASP A 373 -0.45 3.24 -25.17
CA ASP A 373 -0.03 3.32 -23.79
C ASP A 373 1.40 3.84 -23.66
N TRP A 374 1.82 4.09 -22.43
CA TRP A 374 3.18 4.47 -22.16
C TRP A 374 4.14 3.30 -22.40
N ALA A 375 4.86 3.40 -23.52
CA ALA A 375 6.11 2.72 -23.87
C ALA A 375 6.17 1.17 -23.93
N ARG A 376 5.32 0.41 -23.22
CA ARG A 376 5.33 -1.08 -23.15
C ARG A 376 5.67 -1.73 -24.49
N TRP A 377 6.44 -2.82 -24.49
CA TRP A 377 6.72 -3.60 -25.69
C TRP A 377 5.45 -4.28 -26.24
N GLN A 378 4.57 -4.75 -25.35
CA GLN A 378 3.29 -5.42 -25.64
C GLN A 378 2.15 -4.67 -24.90
N GLN A 379 1.01 -4.50 -25.56
CA GLN A 379 -0.22 -3.95 -24.97
C GLN A 379 -1.44 -4.40 -25.81
N GLY A 380 -2.59 -4.57 -25.17
CA GLY A 380 -3.84 -5.07 -25.76
C GLY A 380 -4.35 -6.36 -25.09
N PHE A 381 -5.55 -6.80 -25.48
CA PHE A 381 -6.22 -7.97 -24.91
C PHE A 381 -6.39 -7.83 -23.39
N ASN A 382 -6.25 -8.91 -22.62
CA ASN A 382 -6.34 -8.89 -21.16
C ASN A 382 -4.96 -8.60 -20.53
N ASN A 383 -4.33 -7.49 -20.93
CA ASN A 383 -3.03 -7.07 -20.41
C ASN A 383 -3.10 -6.80 -18.90
N SER A 384 -2.08 -7.25 -18.17
CA SER A 384 -2.08 -7.29 -16.72
C SER A 384 -1.94 -5.94 -16.06
N GLU A 385 -1.19 -4.98 -16.61
CA GLU A 385 -1.18 -3.61 -16.06
C GLU A 385 -2.60 -3.07 -16.08
N ALA A 386 -3.28 -3.17 -17.23
CA ALA A 386 -4.68 -2.78 -17.37
C ALA A 386 -5.66 -3.67 -16.57
N GLN A 387 -5.30 -4.91 -16.18
CA GLN A 387 -6.06 -5.74 -15.24
C GLN A 387 -5.70 -5.49 -13.77
N MET A 388 -4.59 -4.83 -13.45
CA MET A 388 -4.27 -4.43 -12.07
C MET A 388 -4.82 -3.04 -11.83
N MET A 389 -4.52 -2.12 -12.75
CA MET A 389 -5.50 -1.13 -13.20
C MET A 389 -6.86 -1.76 -13.66
N GLN A 390 -7.22 -2.98 -13.23
CA GLN A 390 -8.57 -3.40 -12.84
C GLN A 390 -8.67 -4.58 -11.82
N VAL A 391 -8.25 -4.50 -10.50
CA VAL A 391 -9.00 -4.97 -9.24
C VAL A 391 -8.31 -5.35 -7.85
N THR A 392 -9.16 -5.48 -6.79
CA THR A 392 -9.19 -5.87 -5.32
C THR A 392 -8.24 -7.00 -4.83
N TYR A 393 -7.72 -7.05 -3.58
CA TYR A 393 -8.23 -6.63 -2.24
C TYR A 393 -7.31 -5.68 -1.45
N TYR A 394 -7.73 -4.42 -1.41
CA TYR A 394 -6.86 -3.26 -1.66
C TYR A 394 -6.44 -3.21 -3.15
N THR A 395 -5.90 -2.08 -3.62
CA THR A 395 -6.61 -1.36 -4.69
C THR A 395 -5.82 -0.79 -5.89
N PRO A 396 -6.04 -1.27 -7.13
CA PRO A 396 -5.45 -0.63 -8.33
C PRO A 396 -6.46 -0.17 -9.41
N LEU A 397 -7.60 -0.86 -9.68
CA LEU A 397 -8.82 -0.23 -10.29
C LEU A 397 -10.18 -0.82 -9.89
N TYR A 398 -10.14 -1.77 -8.96
CA TYR A 398 -10.83 -1.54 -7.69
C TYR A 398 -10.54 -0.13 -7.17
N HIS A 399 -9.46 0.56 -7.59
CA HIS A 399 -9.33 2.01 -7.52
C HIS A 399 -10.46 2.70 -8.29
N THR A 400 -10.47 2.92 -9.61
CA THR A 400 -11.61 3.59 -10.28
C THR A 400 -13.01 3.05 -9.90
N LEU A 401 -13.19 1.75 -9.66
CA LEU A 401 -14.47 1.22 -9.15
C LEU A 401 -14.77 1.63 -7.68
N ASN A 402 -13.83 1.61 -6.74
CA ASN A 402 -14.05 2.08 -5.35
C ASN A 402 -13.95 3.59 -5.19
N THR A 403 -13.00 4.21 -5.86
CA THR A 403 -12.85 5.65 -5.88
C THR A 403 -14.05 6.23 -6.58
N GLY A 404 -14.57 5.57 -7.62
CA GLY A 404 -15.91 5.76 -8.14
C GLY A 404 -17.01 5.51 -7.10
N ALA A 405 -16.96 4.41 -6.33
CA ALA A 405 -17.97 4.10 -5.31
C ALA A 405 -18.02 5.15 -4.18
N GLN A 406 -16.87 5.55 -3.67
CA GLN A 406 -16.69 6.62 -2.70
C GLN A 406 -17.07 7.98 -3.31
N LEU A 407 -16.70 8.26 -4.56
CA LEU A 407 -17.19 9.45 -5.28
C LEU A 407 -18.70 9.42 -5.48
N ALA A 408 -19.34 8.25 -5.64
CA ALA A 408 -20.78 8.10 -5.72
C ALA A 408 -21.43 8.42 -4.37
N GLU A 409 -20.87 7.91 -3.27
CA GLU A 409 -21.29 8.27 -1.90
C GLU A 409 -21.09 9.76 -1.61
N TRP A 410 -19.96 10.35 -2.05
CA TRP A 410 -19.66 11.77 -1.85
C TRP A 410 -20.46 12.69 -2.79
N ALA A 411 -20.91 12.20 -3.93
CA ALA A 411 -21.85 12.86 -4.84
C ALA A 411 -23.33 12.68 -4.41
N GLY A 412 -23.61 11.83 -3.41
CA GLY A 412 -24.96 11.57 -2.93
C GLY A 412 -25.79 10.63 -3.83
N ASP A 413 -25.15 9.69 -4.53
CA ASP A 413 -25.88 8.67 -5.29
C ASP A 413 -26.78 7.82 -4.39
N THR A 414 -28.01 7.62 -4.85
CA THR A 414 -29.01 6.74 -4.24
C THR A 414 -29.46 5.60 -5.16
N THR A 415 -28.85 5.49 -6.35
CA THR A 415 -29.16 4.43 -7.33
C THR A 415 -28.40 3.12 -7.10
N GLY A 416 -27.43 3.11 -6.16
CA GLY A 416 -26.70 1.92 -5.74
C GLY A 416 -25.37 1.70 -6.48
N LEU A 417 -24.81 2.75 -7.10
CA LEU A 417 -23.57 2.65 -7.86
C LEU A 417 -22.39 2.20 -7.01
N SER A 418 -22.29 2.66 -5.76
CA SER A 418 -21.24 2.22 -4.83
C SER A 418 -21.20 0.69 -4.67
N SER A 419 -22.32 0.09 -4.27
CA SER A 419 -22.41 -1.36 -4.07
C SER A 419 -22.20 -2.15 -5.39
N ASN A 420 -22.74 -1.64 -6.50
CA ASN A 420 -22.60 -2.23 -7.83
C ASN A 420 -21.13 -2.24 -8.30
N TRP A 421 -20.42 -1.12 -8.17
CA TRP A 421 -19.00 -1.02 -8.57
C TRP A 421 -18.08 -1.78 -7.63
N THR A 422 -18.37 -1.80 -6.32
CA THR A 422 -17.64 -2.64 -5.33
C THR A 422 -17.80 -4.14 -5.62
N ALA A 423 -19.01 -4.59 -5.99
CA ALA A 423 -19.26 -5.99 -6.36
C ALA A 423 -18.55 -6.38 -7.66
N ARG A 424 -18.72 -5.59 -8.73
CA ARG A 424 -18.03 -5.77 -10.02
C ARG A 424 -16.52 -5.84 -9.87
N ALA A 425 -15.97 -5.06 -8.95
CA ALA A 425 -14.56 -5.15 -8.62
C ALA A 425 -14.26 -6.53 -8.02
N LYS A 426 -14.87 -6.90 -6.89
CA LYS A 426 -14.62 -8.20 -6.23
C LYS A 426 -14.65 -9.40 -7.21
N ASP A 427 -15.62 -9.45 -8.12
CA ASP A 427 -15.79 -10.56 -9.06
C ASP A 427 -14.57 -10.74 -9.99
N LEU A 428 -14.03 -9.64 -10.50
CA LEU A 428 -12.84 -9.60 -11.34
C LEU A 428 -11.54 -9.92 -10.55
N ALA A 429 -11.56 -9.90 -9.21
CA ALA A 429 -10.36 -10.19 -8.40
C ALA A 429 -9.98 -11.66 -8.51
N VAL A 430 -11.02 -12.48 -8.53
CA VAL A 430 -10.98 -13.92 -8.78
C VAL A 430 -10.48 -14.18 -10.19
N ALA A 431 -10.95 -13.43 -11.19
CA ALA A 431 -10.52 -13.58 -12.58
C ALA A 431 -9.03 -13.24 -12.79
N VAL A 432 -8.53 -12.09 -12.30
CA VAL A 432 -7.10 -11.72 -12.48
C VAL A 432 -6.18 -12.68 -11.71
N ASN A 433 -6.55 -13.11 -10.50
CA ASN A 433 -5.77 -14.11 -9.76
C ASN A 433 -5.81 -15.51 -10.38
N ALA A 434 -6.87 -15.88 -11.11
CA ALA A 434 -6.99 -17.16 -11.79
C ALA A 434 -6.24 -17.18 -13.14
N ASP A 435 -6.38 -16.14 -13.95
CA ASP A 435 -5.87 -16.13 -15.33
C ASP A 435 -4.47 -15.50 -15.45
N CYS A 436 -4.15 -14.45 -14.69
CA CYS A 436 -2.92 -13.67 -14.86
C CYS A 436 -1.79 -14.03 -13.88
N PHE A 437 -2.08 -14.66 -12.73
CA PHE A 437 -1.03 -15.13 -11.81
C PHE A 437 -0.33 -16.38 -12.37
N ASP A 438 0.94 -16.57 -12.01
CA ASP A 438 1.67 -17.82 -12.22
C ASP A 438 2.21 -18.30 -10.86
N ASP A 439 1.63 -19.37 -10.31
CA ASP A 439 2.03 -19.95 -9.02
C ASP A 439 3.41 -20.64 -9.05
N ALA A 440 3.91 -21.02 -10.24
CA ALA A 440 5.23 -21.66 -10.36
C ALA A 440 6.37 -20.63 -10.41
N TYR A 441 6.13 -19.45 -10.97
CA TYR A 441 7.04 -18.32 -10.91
C TYR A 441 6.82 -17.45 -9.66
N GLY A 442 5.60 -17.38 -9.12
CA GLY A 442 5.22 -16.60 -7.95
C GLY A 442 5.00 -15.11 -8.23
N ALA A 443 4.58 -14.76 -9.46
CA ALA A 443 4.30 -13.39 -9.88
C ALA A 443 3.24 -13.36 -11.00
N PHE A 444 2.73 -12.17 -11.33
CA PHE A 444 1.77 -12.00 -12.42
C PHE A 444 2.46 -11.83 -13.78
N LYS A 445 1.92 -12.52 -14.79
CA LYS A 445 2.28 -12.44 -16.22
C LYS A 445 1.68 -11.16 -16.83
N ASP A 446 2.27 -10.67 -17.92
CA ASP A 446 1.81 -9.49 -18.69
C ASP A 446 0.39 -9.64 -19.30
N ASN A 447 -0.18 -10.85 -19.32
CA ASN A 447 -1.48 -11.13 -19.93
C ASN A 447 -2.08 -12.43 -19.38
N ALA A 448 -3.39 -12.60 -19.54
CA ALA A 448 -4.06 -13.90 -19.37
C ALA A 448 -3.63 -14.92 -20.45
N THR A 449 -3.22 -14.44 -21.63
CA THR A 449 -2.67 -15.28 -22.71
C THR A 449 -1.26 -15.78 -22.41
N ALA A 450 -0.82 -16.81 -23.15
CA ALA A 450 0.51 -17.41 -22.95
C ALA A 450 1.65 -16.41 -23.26
N THR A 451 2.34 -15.96 -22.21
CA THR A 451 3.47 -15.03 -22.25
C THR A 451 4.53 -15.43 -21.23
N THR A 452 5.78 -15.04 -21.47
CA THR A 452 6.91 -15.24 -20.54
C THR A 452 7.38 -13.93 -19.91
N LEU A 453 6.60 -12.86 -20.04
CA LEU A 453 6.88 -11.53 -19.50
C LEU A 453 6.18 -11.37 -18.15
N TYR A 454 6.94 -11.00 -17.13
CA TYR A 454 6.47 -10.65 -15.78
C TYR A 454 6.80 -9.18 -15.54
N PRO A 455 5.85 -8.24 -15.75
CA PRO A 455 6.17 -6.83 -15.82
C PRO A 455 6.30 -6.19 -14.42
N GLN A 456 7.14 -5.16 -14.34
CA GLN A 456 7.49 -4.42 -13.12
C GLN A 456 6.32 -3.54 -12.65
N ASP A 457 5.60 -2.86 -13.57
CA ASP A 457 4.38 -2.11 -13.26
C ASP A 457 3.33 -2.98 -12.58
N ALA A 458 2.84 -4.02 -13.26
CA ALA A 458 1.77 -4.84 -12.73
C ALA A 458 2.20 -5.45 -11.39
N ASN A 459 3.36 -6.10 -11.28
CA ASN A 459 3.76 -6.72 -10.01
C ASN A 459 3.96 -5.72 -8.86
N SER A 460 4.31 -4.46 -9.14
CA SER A 460 4.28 -3.38 -8.13
C SER A 460 2.85 -2.95 -7.79
N MET A 461 2.02 -2.76 -8.82
CA MET A 461 0.58 -2.47 -8.73
C MET A 461 -0.26 -3.63 -8.19
N ALA A 462 0.33 -4.80 -7.95
CA ALA A 462 -0.30 -5.90 -7.24
C ALA A 462 -0.22 -5.69 -5.71
N ILE A 463 0.87 -5.09 -5.23
CA ILE A 463 1.21 -5.02 -3.79
C ILE A 463 0.79 -3.69 -3.16
N LEU A 464 1.11 -2.54 -3.77
CA LEU A 464 0.73 -1.17 -3.34
C LEU A 464 -0.79 -0.97 -3.11
N PHE A 465 -1.50 -1.98 -3.57
CA PHE A 465 -2.69 -1.96 -4.35
C PHE A 465 -3.29 -3.39 -4.30
N GLY A 466 -2.91 -4.20 -3.30
CA GLY A 466 -3.69 -5.29 -2.68
C GLY A 466 -4.29 -6.44 -3.49
N LEU A 467 -4.03 -6.57 -4.79
CA LEU A 467 -4.58 -7.68 -5.60
C LEU A 467 -4.21 -9.09 -5.07
N VAL A 468 -3.23 -9.16 -4.17
CA VAL A 468 -2.63 -10.40 -3.65
C VAL A 468 -2.69 -10.51 -2.13
N ASP A 469 -2.96 -11.73 -1.67
CA ASP A 469 -2.89 -12.11 -0.26
C ASP A 469 -1.51 -11.87 0.35
N GLN A 470 -1.48 -11.60 1.66
CA GLN A 470 -0.26 -11.28 2.41
C GLN A 470 0.86 -12.31 2.25
N ASP A 471 0.51 -13.58 2.08
CA ASP A 471 1.48 -14.69 1.87
C ASP A 471 2.20 -14.57 0.50
N ARG A 472 1.53 -14.02 -0.52
CA ARG A 472 2.10 -13.76 -1.87
C ARG A 472 2.84 -12.42 -1.94
N VAL A 473 2.43 -11.41 -1.16
CA VAL A 473 3.04 -10.06 -1.14
C VAL A 473 4.56 -10.09 -0.91
N GLN A 474 5.05 -10.89 0.03
CA GLN A 474 6.49 -10.99 0.31
C GLN A 474 7.27 -11.62 -0.85
N GLY A 475 6.68 -12.60 -1.54
CA GLY A 475 7.28 -13.25 -2.71
C GLY A 475 7.42 -12.30 -3.89
N ILE A 476 6.36 -11.56 -4.25
CA ILE A 476 6.41 -10.60 -5.36
C ILE A 476 7.35 -9.43 -5.03
N SER A 477 7.32 -8.94 -3.78
CA SER A 477 8.25 -7.93 -3.26
C SER A 477 9.72 -8.40 -3.26
N GLN A 478 9.97 -9.71 -3.32
CA GLN A 478 11.30 -10.29 -3.56
C GLN A 478 11.60 -10.43 -5.06
N ARG A 479 10.67 -10.93 -5.88
CA ARG A 479 10.82 -11.06 -7.34
C ARG A 479 11.18 -9.75 -8.04
N LEU A 480 10.57 -8.63 -7.63
CA LEU A 480 10.88 -7.31 -8.20
C LEU A 480 12.38 -6.94 -8.08
N THR A 481 13.06 -7.39 -7.02
CA THR A 481 14.50 -7.15 -6.84
C THR A 481 15.41 -7.88 -7.83
N GLU A 482 14.90 -8.88 -8.57
CA GLU A 482 15.65 -9.58 -9.63
C GLU A 482 15.95 -8.65 -10.83
N ASN A 483 15.15 -7.58 -11.00
CA ASN A 483 15.32 -6.57 -12.05
C ASN A 483 16.31 -5.44 -11.69
N TRP A 484 16.90 -5.47 -10.49
CA TRP A 484 17.71 -4.36 -9.97
C TRP A 484 19.13 -4.30 -10.53
N THR A 485 19.55 -3.07 -10.84
CA THR A 485 20.92 -2.72 -11.21
C THR A 485 21.55 -1.81 -10.13
N PRO A 486 22.84 -1.45 -10.24
CA PRO A 486 23.44 -0.42 -9.38
C PRO A 486 22.80 0.97 -9.50
N ILE A 487 21.99 1.22 -10.54
CA ILE A 487 21.39 2.53 -10.85
C ILE A 487 19.85 2.50 -10.93
N GLY A 488 19.19 1.46 -10.41
CA GLY A 488 17.73 1.33 -10.41
C GLY A 488 17.21 0.04 -11.06
N ALA A 489 15.88 -0.13 -11.06
CA ALA A 489 15.20 -1.31 -11.60
C ALA A 489 14.91 -1.17 -13.10
N VAL A 490 15.26 -2.19 -13.89
CA VAL A 490 15.00 -2.24 -15.35
C VAL A 490 13.61 -2.84 -15.59
N ALA A 491 12.77 -2.16 -16.36
CA ALA A 491 11.43 -2.61 -16.66
C ALA A 491 11.44 -3.77 -17.69
N PRO A 492 10.97 -5.00 -17.35
CA PRO A 492 10.88 -6.09 -18.32
C PRO A 492 9.98 -5.76 -19.52
N GLU A 493 8.93 -4.96 -19.30
CA GLU A 493 7.98 -4.45 -20.28
C GLU A 493 8.57 -3.37 -21.19
N LEU A 494 9.66 -2.71 -20.79
CA LEU A 494 10.43 -1.77 -21.62
C LEU A 494 11.94 -2.10 -21.50
N PRO A 495 12.42 -3.19 -22.15
CA PRO A 495 13.78 -3.68 -21.99
C PRO A 495 14.85 -2.61 -22.18
N GLU A 496 15.98 -2.78 -21.48
CA GLU A 496 17.11 -1.83 -21.38
C GLU A 496 16.83 -0.47 -20.72
N ASN A 497 15.57 -0.12 -20.41
CA ASN A 497 15.21 1.18 -19.82
C ASN A 497 14.93 1.05 -18.32
N ILE A 498 15.25 2.10 -17.57
CA ILE A 498 14.89 2.31 -16.17
C ILE A 498 13.88 3.46 -16.15
N SER A 499 12.68 3.20 -15.63
CA SER A 499 11.62 4.19 -15.50
C SER A 499 11.38 4.53 -14.03
N PRO A 500 11.67 5.77 -13.59
CA PRO A 500 11.27 6.24 -12.28
C PRO A 500 9.74 6.29 -12.07
N PHE A 501 8.91 6.24 -13.12
CA PHE A 501 7.45 6.11 -12.98
C PHE A 501 7.03 4.72 -12.48
N ILE A 502 7.47 3.62 -13.10
CA ILE A 502 7.24 2.28 -12.51
C ILE A 502 7.90 2.19 -11.14
N SER A 503 9.16 2.65 -11.04
CA SER A 503 9.89 2.59 -9.78
C SER A 503 9.17 3.37 -8.67
N SER A 504 8.37 4.40 -9.01
CA SER A 504 7.52 5.12 -8.05
C SER A 504 6.37 4.27 -7.50
N PHE A 505 5.87 3.28 -8.24
CA PHE A 505 4.97 2.26 -7.70
C PHE A 505 5.73 1.17 -6.94
N GLU A 506 6.91 0.73 -7.42
CA GLU A 506 7.72 -0.30 -6.78
C GLU A 506 8.21 0.08 -5.36
N ILE A 507 8.68 1.32 -5.17
CA ILE A 507 9.10 1.78 -3.83
C ILE A 507 7.93 1.75 -2.83
N GLN A 508 6.72 2.07 -3.27
CA GLN A 508 5.53 2.05 -2.42
C GLN A 508 5.03 0.61 -2.20
N ALA A 509 5.14 -0.26 -3.20
CA ALA A 509 4.91 -1.70 -3.08
C ALA A 509 5.83 -2.35 -2.02
N HIS A 510 7.11 -1.97 -1.98
CA HIS A 510 8.02 -2.42 -0.91
C HIS A 510 7.62 -1.89 0.46
N PHE A 511 7.15 -0.64 0.59
CA PHE A 511 6.64 -0.11 1.86
C PHE A 511 5.34 -0.80 2.32
N GLU A 512 4.38 -1.12 1.44
CA GLU A 512 3.19 -1.90 1.82
C GLU A 512 3.53 -3.36 2.16
N ALA A 513 4.58 -3.92 1.54
CA ALA A 513 5.16 -5.20 1.97
C ALA A 513 5.95 -5.12 3.30
N GLY A 514 6.05 -3.95 3.94
CA GLY A 514 6.86 -3.72 5.15
C GLY A 514 8.38 -3.83 4.93
N GLN A 515 8.83 -3.92 3.69
CA GLN A 515 10.23 -4.04 3.28
C GLN A 515 10.88 -2.65 3.14
N SER A 516 10.81 -1.84 4.20
CA SER A 516 11.23 -0.44 4.23
C SER A 516 12.64 -0.21 3.69
N ASP A 517 13.59 -1.09 4.04
CA ASP A 517 14.98 -0.99 3.61
C ASP A 517 15.15 -1.20 2.09
N ARG A 518 14.32 -2.04 1.46
CA ARG A 518 14.30 -2.23 0.00
C ARG A 518 13.81 -0.97 -0.71
N ALA A 519 12.72 -0.38 -0.20
CA ALA A 519 12.19 0.87 -0.75
C ALA A 519 13.24 1.99 -0.69
N LEU A 520 13.91 2.15 0.45
CA LEU A 520 14.97 3.15 0.64
C LEU A 520 16.21 2.89 -0.23
N ASP A 521 16.63 1.64 -0.41
CA ASP A 521 17.73 1.28 -1.31
C ASP A 521 17.39 1.61 -2.78
N LEU A 522 16.20 1.25 -3.26
CA LEU A 522 15.76 1.60 -4.62
C LEU A 522 15.63 3.12 -4.84
N ILE A 523 15.17 3.87 -3.82
CA ILE A 523 15.16 5.35 -3.85
C ILE A 523 16.58 5.90 -4.03
N ARG A 524 17.54 5.43 -3.22
CA ARG A 524 18.94 5.87 -3.28
C ARG A 524 19.64 5.43 -4.58
N ARG A 525 19.29 4.28 -5.15
CA ARG A 525 19.84 3.80 -6.43
C ARG A 525 19.38 4.60 -7.64
N SER A 526 18.06 4.77 -7.82
CA SER A 526 17.53 5.38 -9.05
C SER A 526 17.64 6.91 -9.02
N TRP A 527 16.95 7.56 -8.06
CA TRP A 527 16.94 9.02 -7.94
C TRP A 527 18.27 9.55 -7.41
N GLY A 528 18.90 8.82 -6.49
CA GLY A 528 20.23 9.17 -5.98
C GLY A 528 21.37 8.99 -6.99
N TRP A 529 21.26 8.10 -7.98
CA TRP A 529 22.17 8.11 -9.12
C TRP A 529 21.94 9.35 -9.99
N TYR A 530 20.68 9.65 -10.37
CA TYR A 530 20.38 10.77 -11.25
C TYR A 530 20.79 12.13 -10.66
N ILE A 531 20.43 12.41 -9.41
CA ILE A 531 20.68 13.71 -8.73
C ILE A 531 22.18 13.92 -8.40
N ASN A 532 23.01 12.88 -8.49
CA ASN A 532 24.47 12.98 -8.38
C ASN A 532 25.20 12.77 -9.73
N ASN A 533 24.47 12.64 -10.85
CA ASN A 533 25.07 12.53 -12.17
C ASN A 533 25.45 13.94 -12.67
N PRO A 534 26.74 14.23 -12.95
CA PRO A 534 27.20 15.58 -13.32
C PRO A 534 26.77 16.06 -14.71
N ASN A 535 25.96 15.26 -15.44
CA ASN A 535 25.29 15.69 -16.65
C ASN A 535 23.80 16.04 -16.44
N GLY A 536 23.21 15.66 -15.30
CA GLY A 536 21.83 15.94 -14.96
C GLY A 536 21.61 17.35 -14.40
N THR A 537 20.38 17.66 -14.04
CA THR A 537 19.96 18.97 -13.52
C THR A 537 20.32 19.22 -12.06
N GLU A 538 20.71 18.19 -11.30
CA GLU A 538 21.05 18.24 -9.85
C GLU A 538 19.93 18.76 -8.92
N SER A 539 18.75 19.07 -9.48
CA SER A 539 17.66 19.83 -8.84
C SER A 539 16.25 19.36 -9.19
N THR A 540 16.08 18.49 -10.20
CA THR A 540 14.79 17.91 -10.61
C THR A 540 14.90 16.39 -10.74
N VAL A 541 13.85 15.71 -11.23
CA VAL A 541 13.82 14.27 -11.49
C VAL A 541 13.53 13.96 -12.97
N ILE A 542 14.37 13.10 -13.56
CA ILE A 542 14.33 12.71 -14.98
C ILE A 542 13.15 11.80 -15.32
N GLU A 543 12.66 11.90 -16.55
CA GLU A 543 11.65 11.04 -17.17
C GLU A 543 12.04 9.56 -17.16
N GLY A 544 13.28 9.23 -17.56
CA GLY A 544 13.81 7.87 -17.67
C GLY A 544 15.19 7.83 -18.31
N TYR A 545 15.89 6.69 -18.20
CA TYR A 545 17.26 6.51 -18.71
C TYR A 545 17.56 5.05 -19.04
N LEU A 546 18.71 4.76 -19.66
CA LEU A 546 19.12 3.40 -20.01
C LEU A 546 19.93 2.73 -18.89
N ARG A 547 19.82 1.40 -18.79
CA ARG A 547 20.57 0.56 -17.82
C ARG A 547 22.10 0.64 -17.94
N ASN A 548 22.60 1.20 -19.05
CA ASN A 548 24.02 1.43 -19.32
C ASN A 548 24.55 2.77 -18.76
N ALA A 549 23.78 3.44 -17.89
CA ALA A 549 24.09 4.74 -17.29
C ALA A 549 24.16 5.94 -18.27
N THR A 550 23.52 5.83 -19.45
CA THR A 550 23.38 6.95 -20.40
C THR A 550 21.95 7.52 -20.42
N PHE A 551 21.83 8.83 -20.68
CA PHE A 551 20.54 9.44 -20.96
C PHE A 551 20.06 9.00 -22.35
N GLY A 552 18.98 8.23 -22.35
CA GLY A 552 18.40 7.52 -23.47
C GLY A 552 17.13 6.86 -22.96
N TYR A 553 16.00 7.02 -23.64
CA TYR A 553 14.73 6.53 -23.13
C TYR A 553 13.73 6.38 -24.27
N ARG A 554 12.97 5.28 -24.29
CA ARG A 554 11.91 5.02 -25.28
C ARG A 554 12.37 5.15 -26.76
N SER A 555 13.67 5.06 -27.02
CA SER A 555 14.31 5.46 -28.29
C SER A 555 13.69 4.81 -29.53
N SER A 556 13.39 3.51 -29.46
CA SER A 556 12.76 2.71 -30.52
C SER A 556 11.23 2.63 -30.43
N ARG A 557 10.61 3.31 -29.46
CA ARG A 557 9.18 3.19 -29.10
C ARG A 557 8.45 4.55 -29.02
N GLY A 558 8.97 5.57 -29.69
CA GLY A 558 8.28 6.86 -29.86
C GLY A 558 9.17 8.07 -30.14
N TYR A 559 10.45 8.06 -29.71
CA TYR A 559 11.32 9.25 -29.77
C TYR A 559 12.35 9.24 -30.93
N ASP A 560 12.18 8.36 -31.91
CA ASP A 560 13.02 8.22 -33.12
C ASP A 560 14.55 8.29 -32.86
N TYR A 561 14.98 7.65 -31.78
CA TYR A 561 16.36 7.64 -31.27
C TYR A 561 16.96 9.03 -30.92
N ASP A 562 16.13 10.08 -30.79
CA ASP A 562 16.53 11.40 -30.29
C ASP A 562 16.62 11.43 -28.76
N ALA A 563 17.79 11.05 -28.24
CA ALA A 563 18.09 11.07 -26.81
C ALA A 563 18.19 12.50 -26.21
N SER A 564 18.09 13.57 -27.01
CA SER A 564 17.96 14.94 -26.51
C SER A 564 16.51 15.35 -26.21
N TYR A 565 15.53 14.60 -26.72
CA TYR A 565 14.11 14.89 -26.49
C TYR A 565 13.72 14.74 -25.01
N ILE A 566 14.28 13.73 -24.34
CA ILE A 566 13.98 13.27 -22.97
C ILE A 566 13.92 14.42 -21.98
N SER A 567 12.92 14.42 -21.10
CA SER A 567 12.79 15.45 -20.06
C SER A 567 13.60 15.11 -18.82
N HIS A 568 14.36 16.08 -18.34
CA HIS A 568 15.07 16.05 -17.08
C HIS A 568 14.26 16.60 -15.90
N ALA A 569 13.03 17.07 -16.15
CA ALA A 569 12.07 17.52 -15.16
C ALA A 569 10.67 16.97 -15.49
N HIS A 570 10.40 15.72 -15.10
CA HIS A 570 9.13 15.02 -15.36
C HIS A 570 8.35 14.70 -14.08
N GLY A 571 7.08 15.13 -14.02
CA GLY A 571 6.27 15.06 -12.80
C GLY A 571 5.95 13.62 -12.37
N TRP A 572 5.90 12.70 -13.33
CA TRP A 572 5.64 11.28 -13.11
C TRP A 572 6.74 10.55 -12.29
N SER A 573 7.88 11.20 -12.07
CA SER A 573 9.05 10.65 -11.39
C SER A 573 9.12 11.08 -9.91
N ALA A 574 8.15 11.85 -9.42
CA ALA A 574 8.16 12.44 -8.08
C ALA A 574 7.69 11.49 -6.96
N GLY A 575 7.58 10.18 -7.20
CA GLY A 575 7.07 9.19 -6.24
C GLY A 575 7.75 9.19 -4.86
N PRO A 576 9.07 9.39 -4.72
CA PRO A 576 9.70 9.51 -3.40
C PRO A 576 9.14 10.67 -2.57
N THR A 577 8.69 11.76 -3.18
CA THR A 577 8.14 12.93 -2.46
C THR A 577 6.87 12.56 -1.69
N SER A 578 5.95 11.78 -2.27
CA SER A 578 4.79 11.23 -1.58
C SER A 578 5.13 10.02 -0.70
N ALA A 579 5.98 9.10 -1.17
CA ALA A 579 6.29 7.87 -0.45
C ALA A 579 7.00 8.11 0.90
N LEU A 580 7.95 9.06 0.96
CA LEU A 580 8.67 9.40 2.21
C LEU A 580 7.75 10.04 3.26
N ILE A 581 6.69 10.74 2.84
CA ILE A 581 5.67 11.29 3.75
C ILE A 581 4.68 10.20 4.18
N ASN A 582 4.10 9.46 3.23
CA ASN A 582 3.04 8.49 3.50
C ASN A 582 3.51 7.27 4.30
N TYR A 583 4.77 6.82 4.09
CA TYR A 583 5.29 5.58 4.67
C TYR A 583 6.40 5.81 5.70
N VAL A 584 7.45 6.56 5.37
CA VAL A 584 8.63 6.70 6.25
C VAL A 584 8.31 7.60 7.45
N LEU A 585 7.78 8.81 7.19
CA LEU A 585 7.12 9.61 8.23
C LEU A 585 5.82 8.92 8.70
N GLY A 586 5.14 8.23 7.77
CA GLY A 586 3.94 7.42 8.04
C GLY A 586 2.62 8.20 8.00
N LEU A 587 2.65 9.48 7.65
CA LEU A 587 1.52 10.41 7.78
C LEU A 587 0.73 10.47 6.47
N SER A 588 -0.50 9.98 6.48
CA SER A 588 -1.38 9.87 5.30
C SER A 588 -2.82 10.26 5.61
N LEU A 589 -3.55 10.73 4.60
CA LEU A 589 -4.98 11.04 4.71
C LEU A 589 -5.84 9.84 4.29
N THR A 590 -6.92 9.59 5.03
CA THR A 590 -7.87 8.49 4.77
C THR A 590 -9.29 8.98 4.47
N GLY A 591 -9.53 10.30 4.56
CA GLY A 591 -10.81 10.94 4.30
C GLY A 591 -10.66 12.37 3.77
N ARG A 592 -11.75 12.91 3.22
CA ARG A 592 -11.75 14.18 2.47
C ARG A 592 -11.16 15.35 3.26
N ALA A 593 -10.24 16.08 2.64
CA ALA A 593 -9.44 17.17 3.23
C ALA A 593 -8.71 16.80 4.55
N GLY A 594 -8.57 15.51 4.85
CA GLY A 594 -7.99 15.02 6.10
C GLY A 594 -8.97 14.97 7.28
N SER A 595 -10.28 14.91 7.02
CA SER A 595 -11.30 14.63 8.04
C SER A 595 -10.95 13.38 8.86
N THR A 596 -10.40 12.37 8.18
CA THR A 596 -9.73 11.22 8.80
C THR A 596 -8.30 11.05 8.26
N TRP A 597 -7.39 10.60 9.13
CA TRP A 597 -5.96 10.42 8.83
C TRP A 597 -5.35 9.20 9.52
N ARG A 598 -4.16 8.80 9.09
CA ARG A 598 -3.35 7.70 9.65
C ARG A 598 -1.92 8.17 9.87
N LEU A 599 -1.31 7.74 10.97
CA LEU A 599 0.11 7.94 11.27
C LEU A 599 0.73 6.57 11.61
N ALA A 600 1.46 5.98 10.66
CA ALA A 600 2.06 4.65 10.79
C ALA A 600 3.52 4.66 10.27
N PRO A 601 4.48 5.14 11.09
CA PRO A 601 5.87 5.31 10.66
C PRO A 601 6.56 4.01 10.24
N GLN A 602 7.42 4.08 9.23
CA GLN A 602 8.32 2.99 8.83
C GLN A 602 9.77 3.45 8.90
N PHE A 603 10.50 3.02 9.94
CA PHE A 603 11.80 3.60 10.27
C PHE A 603 12.95 3.26 9.31
N GLY A 604 12.89 2.09 8.64
CA GLY A 604 13.99 1.55 7.85
C GLY A 604 15.35 1.63 8.56
N ASP A 605 16.34 2.24 7.90
CA ASP A 605 17.68 2.53 8.43
C ASP A 605 17.85 3.96 9.00
N LEU A 606 16.78 4.77 9.03
CA LEU A 606 16.84 6.19 9.44
C LEU A 606 16.68 6.36 10.96
N THR A 607 17.38 7.32 11.55
CA THR A 607 17.34 7.63 13.00
C THR A 607 16.38 8.77 13.34
N SER A 608 16.10 9.69 12.43
CA SER A 608 15.14 10.78 12.67
C SER A 608 14.50 11.28 11.38
N VAL A 609 13.18 11.49 11.41
CA VAL A 609 12.40 12.02 10.30
C VAL A 609 11.31 12.96 10.84
N GLU A 610 11.18 14.13 10.23
CA GLU A 610 10.08 15.06 10.43
C GLU A 610 9.49 15.52 9.09
N GLY A 611 8.24 15.97 9.11
CA GLY A 611 7.58 16.49 7.94
C GLY A 611 6.11 16.81 8.17
N GLY A 612 5.46 17.29 7.12
CA GLY A 612 4.05 17.69 7.19
C GLY A 612 3.56 18.29 5.88
N PHE A 613 2.25 18.52 5.83
CA PHE A 613 1.55 19.14 4.70
C PHE A 613 0.32 19.93 5.17
N THR A 614 -0.25 20.73 4.29
CA THR A 614 -1.40 21.59 4.58
C THR A 614 -2.61 21.16 3.75
N SER A 615 -3.77 21.18 4.37
CA SER A 615 -5.08 20.95 3.74
C SER A 615 -5.99 22.15 3.99
N SER A 616 -7.20 22.15 3.42
CA SER A 616 -8.25 23.12 3.76
C SER A 616 -8.72 23.04 5.22
N LEU A 617 -8.43 21.95 5.95
CA LEU A 617 -8.65 21.86 7.40
C LEU A 617 -7.48 22.41 8.24
N GLY A 618 -6.31 22.65 7.62
CA GLY A 618 -5.11 23.16 8.28
C GLY A 618 -3.89 22.24 8.16
N ARG A 619 -2.90 22.47 9.04
CA ARG A 619 -1.58 21.82 9.02
C ARG A 619 -1.59 20.44 9.69
N PHE A 620 -1.04 19.45 9.00
CA PHE A 620 -0.73 18.12 9.50
C PHE A 620 0.81 18.01 9.57
N GLN A 621 1.35 17.66 10.74
CA GLN A 621 2.78 17.56 11.00
C GLN A 621 3.05 16.32 11.87
N ALA A 622 4.14 15.61 11.60
CA ALA A 622 4.66 14.58 12.48
C ALA A 622 6.20 14.65 12.54
N ALA A 623 6.78 14.12 13.61
CA ALA A 623 8.22 13.94 13.76
C ALA A 623 8.50 12.74 14.67
N TRP A 624 9.46 11.90 14.29
CA TRP A 624 9.96 10.80 15.11
C TRP A 624 11.49 10.75 15.15
N SER A 625 12.03 10.24 16.25
CA SER A 625 13.48 10.11 16.46
C SER A 625 13.83 8.91 17.34
N ARG A 626 14.97 8.27 17.05
CA ARG A 626 15.60 7.19 17.81
C ARG A 626 17.11 7.42 17.85
N GLU A 627 17.76 7.16 18.98
CA GLU A 627 19.20 7.44 19.15
C GLU A 627 20.08 6.64 18.15
N SER A 628 19.60 5.47 17.72
CA SER A 628 20.25 4.60 16.76
C SER A 628 19.22 3.67 16.08
N THR A 629 19.62 3.02 15.00
CA THR A 629 18.80 1.97 14.34
C THR A 629 18.54 0.74 15.22
N LYS A 630 19.26 0.60 16.34
CA LYS A 630 19.14 -0.50 17.31
C LYS A 630 18.53 -0.07 18.65
N SER A 631 18.04 1.16 18.77
CA SER A 631 17.48 1.67 20.01
C SER A 631 16.18 0.98 20.38
N SER A 632 16.03 0.67 21.68
CA SER A 632 14.85 0.01 22.26
C SER A 632 13.63 0.93 22.41
N SER A 633 13.78 2.20 22.06
CA SER A 633 12.81 3.28 22.20
C SER A 633 12.94 4.27 21.04
N TYR A 634 11.87 5.02 20.80
CA TYR A 634 11.81 6.17 19.91
C TYR A 634 10.83 7.20 20.50
N GLU A 635 10.99 8.47 20.16
CA GLU A 635 9.99 9.51 20.38
C GLU A 635 9.16 9.69 19.11
N LEU A 636 7.85 9.94 19.26
CA LEU A 636 6.93 10.28 18.17
C LEU A 636 6.01 11.40 18.64
N SER A 637 6.02 12.49 17.88
CA SER A 637 5.17 13.66 18.07
C SER A 637 4.37 13.93 16.81
N PHE A 638 3.18 14.50 16.96
CA PHE A 638 2.33 14.92 15.84
C PHE A 638 1.44 16.10 16.22
N LYS A 639 1.03 16.86 15.21
CA LYS A 639 0.07 17.96 15.30
C LYS A 639 -0.87 17.86 14.10
N VAL A 640 -2.17 17.90 14.36
CA VAL A 640 -3.22 17.81 13.36
C VAL A 640 -4.33 18.81 13.69
N PRO A 641 -5.19 19.20 12.74
CA PRO A 641 -6.26 20.16 13.01
C PRO A 641 -7.31 19.63 13.98
N THR A 642 -7.82 20.53 14.83
CA THR A 642 -8.92 20.25 15.76
C THR A 642 -10.17 19.79 15.01
N GLY A 643 -10.81 18.72 15.48
CA GLY A 643 -12.01 18.15 14.85
C GLY A 643 -11.73 17.05 13.82
N THR A 644 -10.48 16.81 13.45
CA THR A 644 -10.07 15.61 12.69
C THR A 644 -10.00 14.38 13.58
N GLN A 645 -10.11 13.18 13.00
CA GLN A 645 -9.96 11.91 13.70
C GLN A 645 -8.86 11.07 13.02
N GLY A 646 -8.14 10.23 13.75
CA GLY A 646 -7.12 9.41 13.10
C GLY A 646 -6.52 8.28 13.93
N THR A 647 -5.87 7.37 13.22
CA THR A 647 -5.26 6.16 13.79
C THR A 647 -3.75 6.29 13.83
N VAL A 648 -3.18 6.32 15.03
CA VAL A 648 -1.73 6.23 15.24
C VAL A 648 -1.34 4.77 15.44
N VAL A 649 -0.42 4.27 14.62
CA VAL A 649 0.19 2.95 14.74
C VAL A 649 1.59 3.11 15.33
N ILE A 650 1.94 2.26 16.29
CA ILE A 650 3.19 2.28 17.05
C ILE A 650 4.05 1.08 16.62
N PRO A 651 5.10 1.27 15.80
CA PRO A 651 5.97 0.17 15.39
C PRO A 651 6.71 -0.47 16.59
N PRO A 652 6.73 -1.81 16.72
CA PRO A 652 7.41 -2.47 17.83
C PRO A 652 8.93 -2.45 17.64
N VAL A 653 9.65 -1.71 18.50
CA VAL A 653 11.12 -1.56 18.41
C VAL A 653 11.91 -2.79 18.84
N ASN A 654 11.31 -3.74 19.58
CA ASN A 654 12.08 -4.79 20.28
C ASN A 654 11.35 -6.14 20.47
N GLY A 655 10.26 -6.39 19.75
CA GLY A 655 9.54 -7.68 19.74
C GLY A 655 8.87 -8.13 21.06
N LYS A 656 8.99 -7.35 22.14
CA LYS A 656 8.32 -7.55 23.44
C LYS A 656 7.59 -6.27 23.86
N GLY A 657 6.66 -6.39 24.83
CA GLY A 657 5.68 -5.36 25.20
C GLY A 657 6.27 -3.96 25.31
N SER A 658 5.68 -3.00 24.60
CA SER A 658 6.22 -1.64 24.45
C SER A 658 5.51 -0.68 25.39
N LYS A 659 6.24 -0.13 26.37
CA LYS A 659 5.72 0.89 27.27
C LYS A 659 5.69 2.25 26.54
N VAL A 660 4.53 2.66 26.05
CA VAL A 660 4.33 3.96 25.39
C VAL A 660 3.93 5.00 26.43
N THR A 661 4.52 6.19 26.37
CA THR A 661 4.11 7.32 27.22
C THR A 661 3.56 8.43 26.34
N LEU A 662 2.25 8.66 26.40
CA LEU A 662 1.56 9.69 25.63
C LEU A 662 1.27 10.87 26.57
N ASN A 663 1.80 12.06 26.22
CA ASN A 663 1.63 13.30 26.98
C ASN A 663 1.93 13.16 28.49
N GLY A 664 3.00 12.43 28.83
CA GLY A 664 3.42 12.17 30.21
C GLY A 664 2.68 11.05 30.94
N LYS A 665 1.54 10.55 30.42
CA LYS A 665 0.85 9.37 30.96
C LYS A 665 1.41 8.10 30.33
N SER A 666 1.92 7.17 31.15
CA SER A 666 2.39 5.86 30.67
C SER A 666 1.22 4.91 30.42
N PHE A 667 1.31 4.16 29.33
CA PHE A 667 0.43 3.08 28.91
C PHE A 667 1.29 1.83 28.64
N GLN A 668 0.85 0.66 29.10
CA GLN A 668 1.48 -0.60 28.71
C GLN A 668 0.83 -1.11 27.41
N ILE A 669 1.47 -0.88 26.26
CA ILE A 669 1.06 -1.56 25.03
C ILE A 669 1.66 -2.97 25.05
N LYS A 670 0.90 -3.91 25.64
CA LYS A 670 1.04 -5.33 25.27
C LYS A 670 0.90 -5.42 23.75
N ALA A 671 1.67 -6.32 23.11
CA ALA A 671 1.76 -6.44 21.66
C ALA A 671 0.49 -7.09 21.05
N SER A 672 -0.64 -6.40 21.21
CA SER A 672 -2.00 -6.91 20.98
C SER A 672 -3.04 -5.77 21.06
N GLN A 673 -2.82 -4.67 20.33
CA GLN A 673 -3.82 -3.60 20.15
C GLN A 673 -4.20 -3.40 18.68
N MET A 674 -4.95 -4.37 18.15
CA MET A 674 -5.86 -4.15 17.02
C MET A 674 -7.26 -3.97 17.62
N PHE A 675 -7.87 -2.80 17.42
CA PHE A 675 -9.13 -2.44 18.09
C PHE A 675 -10.34 -3.17 17.49
N ILE A 676 -10.86 -4.18 18.20
CA ILE A 676 -12.25 -4.19 18.71
C ILE A 676 -12.19 -4.73 20.15
N HIS A 677 -12.42 -3.82 21.11
CA HIS A 677 -12.36 -3.95 22.59
C HIS A 677 -12.01 -5.35 23.19
N ASN A 678 -10.77 -5.80 22.97
CA ASN A 678 -10.14 -7.02 23.51
C ASN A 678 -10.51 -8.38 22.87
N LEU A 679 -10.53 -8.48 21.53
CA LEU A 679 -10.39 -9.79 20.86
C LEU A 679 -8.91 -10.26 20.82
N TYR A 680 -8.52 -11.16 21.71
CA TYR A 680 -7.20 -11.80 21.71
C TYR A 680 -7.11 -12.90 20.66
N LEU A 681 -6.70 -12.53 19.44
CA LEU A 681 -6.57 -13.43 18.29
C LEU A 681 -5.33 -14.33 18.40
N ILE A 682 -5.48 -15.42 19.16
CA ILE A 682 -4.55 -16.55 19.18
C ILE A 682 -4.54 -17.22 17.80
N LYS A 683 -3.60 -16.84 16.92
CA LYS A 683 -3.38 -17.49 15.61
C LYS A 683 -2.67 -18.84 15.77
N SER A 684 -3.39 -19.80 16.34
CA SER A 684 -3.05 -21.21 16.40
C SER A 684 -4.32 -22.00 16.08
N LEU A 685 -4.23 -22.99 15.18
CA LEU A 685 -5.37 -23.81 14.79
C LEU A 685 -5.87 -24.59 16.02
N THR A 686 -7.00 -24.16 16.60
CA THR A 686 -7.46 -24.58 17.94
C THR A 686 -7.72 -26.08 18.09
N VAL A 687 -7.91 -26.81 16.99
CA VAL A 687 -8.04 -28.28 16.97
C VAL A 687 -6.69 -28.97 16.67
N ASN A 688 -5.79 -28.30 15.96
CA ASN A 688 -4.43 -28.80 15.67
C ASN A 688 -3.57 -28.83 16.94
N ARG A 689 -3.73 -27.90 17.90
CA ARG A 689 -3.02 -28.01 19.20
C ARG A 689 -3.35 -29.31 19.94
N GLY A 690 -4.61 -29.76 19.93
CA GLY A 690 -5.04 -30.99 20.60
C GLY A 690 -4.61 -32.24 19.84
N ILE A 691 -5.00 -32.35 18.58
CA ILE A 691 -4.74 -33.53 17.75
C ILE A 691 -3.27 -33.62 17.32
N GLY A 692 -2.61 -32.49 17.07
CA GLY A 692 -1.18 -32.39 16.84
C GLY A 692 -0.36 -32.77 18.08
N ASN A 693 -0.80 -32.45 19.31
CA ASN A 693 -0.15 -32.95 20.52
C ASN A 693 -0.24 -34.48 20.61
N LEU A 694 -1.41 -35.08 20.30
CA LEU A 694 -1.54 -36.54 20.23
C LEU A 694 -0.60 -37.17 19.18
N ILE A 695 -0.54 -36.62 17.97
CA ILE A 695 0.34 -37.09 16.89
C ILE A 695 1.83 -36.93 17.28
N LEU A 696 2.21 -35.78 17.84
CA LEU A 696 3.57 -35.48 18.31
C LEU A 696 3.98 -36.37 19.49
N SER A 697 3.07 -36.67 20.41
CA SER A 697 3.33 -37.58 21.54
C SER A 697 3.70 -38.99 21.06
N HIS A 698 3.02 -39.48 20.00
CA HIS A 698 3.32 -40.77 19.41
C HIS A 698 4.61 -40.79 18.58
N LEU A 699 5.05 -39.66 18.02
CA LEU A 699 6.37 -39.51 17.39
C LEU A 699 7.49 -39.36 18.42
N SER A 700 7.22 -38.77 19.58
CA SER A 700 8.20 -38.55 20.66
C SER A 700 8.36 -39.76 21.59
N ASP A 701 7.37 -40.67 21.61
CA ASP A 701 7.38 -41.95 22.33
C ASP A 701 8.54 -42.85 21.85
N PRO A 702 9.55 -43.12 22.70
CA PRO A 702 10.73 -43.90 22.30
C PRO A 702 10.44 -45.34 21.86
N SER A 703 9.27 -45.89 22.19
CA SER A 703 8.84 -47.22 21.72
C SER A 703 8.52 -47.27 20.22
N ASN A 704 8.44 -46.10 19.58
CA ASN A 704 8.14 -45.93 18.15
C ASN A 704 9.37 -45.57 17.30
N ASN A 705 10.53 -45.36 17.91
CA ASN A 705 11.78 -45.13 17.18
C ASN A 705 12.06 -46.26 16.18
N GLY A 706 12.31 -45.90 14.92
CA GLY A 706 12.52 -46.84 13.82
C GLY A 706 11.26 -47.40 13.16
N LYS A 707 10.05 -47.05 13.64
CA LYS A 707 8.77 -47.44 13.02
C LYS A 707 8.17 -46.28 12.23
N LYS A 708 7.55 -46.60 11.10
CA LYS A 708 6.73 -45.67 10.32
C LYS A 708 5.34 -45.56 10.97
N LEU A 709 4.88 -44.35 11.27
CA LEU A 709 3.54 -44.13 11.84
C LEU A 709 2.51 -43.87 10.75
N HIS A 710 1.30 -44.41 10.95
CA HIS A 710 0.12 -44.15 10.13
C HIS A 710 -1.07 -43.83 11.04
N PHE A 711 -1.65 -42.65 10.87
CA PHE A 711 -2.71 -42.13 11.73
C PHE A 711 -4.09 -42.34 11.09
N TYR A 712 -5.07 -42.78 11.88
CA TYR A 712 -6.42 -43.09 11.40
C TYR A 712 -7.45 -42.28 12.19
N SER A 713 -8.27 -41.47 11.51
CA SER A 713 -9.35 -40.70 12.15
C SER A 713 -10.70 -40.96 11.49
N SER A 714 -11.78 -40.98 12.28
CA SER A 714 -13.16 -41.24 11.82
C SER A 714 -13.95 -39.97 11.49
N SER A 715 -13.32 -38.79 11.52
CA SER A 715 -14.01 -37.50 11.46
C SER A 715 -13.93 -36.85 10.09
N GLY A 716 -15.09 -36.53 9.51
CA GLY A 716 -15.19 -35.64 8.35
C GLY A 716 -15.09 -34.14 8.69
N GLY A 717 -14.93 -33.76 9.96
CA GLY A 717 -14.94 -32.36 10.41
C GLY A 717 -13.54 -31.79 10.69
N ASN A 718 -13.51 -30.69 11.45
CA ASN A 718 -12.27 -29.99 11.86
C ASN A 718 -11.22 -30.92 12.50
N ALA A 719 -11.66 -31.99 13.20
CA ALA A 719 -10.79 -32.97 13.82
C ALA A 719 -10.03 -33.85 12.80
N GLY A 720 -10.69 -34.35 11.76
CA GLY A 720 -10.02 -35.11 10.70
C GLY A 720 -9.12 -34.22 9.85
N LEU A 721 -9.55 -32.98 9.59
CA LEU A 721 -8.72 -31.99 8.90
C LEU A 721 -7.44 -31.68 9.70
N ALA A 722 -7.54 -31.50 11.02
CA ALA A 722 -6.38 -31.31 11.89
C ALA A 722 -5.46 -32.55 11.94
N ALA A 723 -6.02 -33.76 12.00
CA ALA A 723 -5.26 -35.01 11.96
C ALA A 723 -4.44 -35.15 10.67
N VAL A 724 -5.06 -34.87 9.53
CA VAL A 724 -4.42 -34.90 8.21
C VAL A 724 -3.30 -33.87 8.09
N VAL A 725 -3.57 -32.60 8.45
CA VAL A 725 -2.60 -31.51 8.37
C VAL A 725 -1.40 -31.76 9.27
N ALA A 726 -1.62 -32.15 10.53
CA ALA A 726 -0.57 -32.46 11.49
C ALA A 726 0.29 -33.67 11.05
N ALA A 727 -0.35 -34.76 10.60
CA ALA A 727 0.37 -35.93 10.13
C ALA A 727 1.24 -35.60 8.90
N ARG A 728 0.70 -34.88 7.92
CA ARG A 728 1.42 -34.40 6.73
C ARG A 728 2.64 -33.55 7.11
N GLU A 729 2.46 -32.56 7.98
CA GLU A 729 3.54 -31.65 8.40
C GLU A 729 4.63 -32.36 9.20
N LEU A 730 4.29 -33.47 9.87
CA LEU A 730 5.20 -34.35 10.58
C LEU A 730 5.63 -35.58 9.74
N GLY A 731 5.47 -35.54 8.42
CA GLY A 731 5.96 -36.55 7.46
C GLY A 731 5.29 -37.92 7.54
N CYS A 732 4.13 -38.03 8.19
CA CYS A 732 3.41 -39.26 8.45
C CYS A 732 2.18 -39.43 7.55
N ALA A 733 1.77 -40.69 7.34
CA ALA A 733 0.55 -41.00 6.60
C ALA A 733 -0.70 -40.80 7.47
N CYS A 734 -1.81 -40.38 6.87
CA CYS A 734 -3.11 -40.31 7.54
C CYS A 734 -4.26 -40.75 6.64
N THR A 735 -5.05 -41.72 7.12
CA THR A 735 -6.29 -42.18 6.47
C THR A 735 -7.49 -41.68 7.27
N VAL A 736 -8.50 -41.15 6.56
CA VAL A 736 -9.76 -40.72 7.19
C VAL A 736 -10.90 -41.61 6.72
N VAL A 737 -11.64 -42.22 7.65
CA VAL A 737 -12.87 -42.96 7.34
C VAL A 737 -14.06 -42.06 7.68
N VAL A 738 -15.02 -41.94 6.77
CA VAL A 738 -16.21 -41.11 6.94
C VAL A 738 -17.48 -41.88 6.53
N PRO A 739 -18.69 -41.50 6.99
CA PRO A 739 -19.92 -42.14 6.54
C PRO A 739 -20.20 -41.98 5.04
N HIS A 740 -21.00 -42.88 4.46
CA HIS A 740 -21.49 -42.76 3.08
C HIS A 740 -22.31 -41.48 2.82
N SER A 741 -22.89 -40.89 3.87
CA SER A 741 -23.63 -39.62 3.84
C SER A 741 -22.74 -38.37 3.76
N THR A 742 -21.41 -38.52 3.83
CA THR A 742 -20.46 -37.39 3.76
C THR A 742 -20.42 -36.79 2.35
N LYS A 743 -20.59 -35.46 2.27
CA LYS A 743 -20.59 -34.72 1.00
C LYS A 743 -19.23 -34.78 0.31
N GLN A 744 -19.23 -34.85 -1.03
CA GLN A 744 -18.01 -34.93 -1.84
C GLN A 744 -17.02 -33.79 -1.54
N HIS A 745 -17.48 -32.55 -1.36
CA HIS A 745 -16.60 -31.42 -1.02
C HIS A 745 -15.78 -31.63 0.28
N THR A 746 -16.28 -32.44 1.22
CA THR A 746 -15.59 -32.73 2.48
C THR A 746 -14.48 -33.74 2.26
N ILE A 747 -14.75 -34.76 1.44
CA ILE A 747 -13.78 -35.76 0.99
C ILE A 747 -12.66 -35.07 0.19
N ASP A 748 -13.01 -34.14 -0.69
CA ASP A 748 -12.06 -33.38 -1.50
C ASP A 748 -11.22 -32.43 -0.65
N LYS A 749 -11.81 -31.75 0.35
CA LYS A 749 -11.07 -30.93 1.33
C LYS A 749 -10.05 -31.76 2.13
N LEU A 750 -10.41 -32.98 2.57
CA LEU A 750 -9.49 -33.87 3.28
C LEU A 750 -8.35 -34.37 2.37
N ARG A 751 -8.64 -34.72 1.11
CA ARG A 751 -7.63 -35.10 0.11
C ARG A 751 -6.68 -33.93 -0.20
N ALA A 752 -7.21 -32.74 -0.46
CA ALA A 752 -6.43 -31.53 -0.71
C ALA A 752 -5.58 -31.10 0.50
N ALA A 753 -6.03 -31.39 1.72
CA ALA A 753 -5.24 -31.17 2.93
C ALA A 753 -4.04 -32.14 3.06
N GLY A 754 -4.02 -33.27 2.32
CA GLY A 754 -2.93 -34.24 2.31
C GLY A 754 -3.29 -35.62 2.86
N ALA A 755 -4.57 -35.98 2.95
CA ALA A 755 -4.98 -37.31 3.41
C ALA A 755 -4.44 -38.39 2.45
N SER A 756 -3.75 -39.38 2.99
CA SER A 756 -3.20 -40.51 2.24
C SER A 756 -4.31 -41.35 1.61
N GLU A 757 -5.45 -41.46 2.31
CA GLU A 757 -6.68 -42.03 1.77
C GLU A 757 -7.90 -41.44 2.50
N VAL A 758 -9.03 -41.35 1.79
CA VAL A 758 -10.33 -41.02 2.40
C VAL A 758 -11.34 -42.08 1.98
N LEU A 759 -11.74 -42.92 2.93
CA LEU A 759 -12.65 -44.07 2.76
C LEU A 759 -14.07 -43.68 3.19
N GLN A 760 -15.08 -44.22 2.49
CA GLN A 760 -16.48 -44.13 2.92
C GLN A 760 -16.98 -45.48 3.41
N HIS A 761 -17.47 -45.56 4.66
CA HIS A 761 -18.05 -46.76 5.23
C HIS A 761 -19.17 -46.43 6.23
N GLY A 762 -20.28 -47.18 6.16
CA GLY A 762 -21.40 -47.09 7.11
C GLY A 762 -22.38 -45.93 6.86
N ALA A 763 -23.57 -46.05 7.43
CA ALA A 763 -24.61 -45.04 7.38
C ALA A 763 -24.37 -43.90 8.40
N SER A 764 -23.75 -44.22 9.54
CA SER A 764 -23.48 -43.30 10.66
C SER A 764 -21.97 -43.15 10.97
N TRP A 765 -21.61 -42.09 11.71
CA TRP A 765 -20.24 -41.91 12.23
C TRP A 765 -19.79 -43.09 13.10
N PHE A 766 -20.70 -43.69 13.88
CA PHE A 766 -20.41 -44.84 14.74
C PHE A 766 -19.98 -46.08 13.93
N GLU A 767 -20.64 -46.36 12.80
CA GLU A 767 -20.22 -47.43 11.88
C GLU A 767 -18.89 -47.13 11.18
N ALA A 768 -18.65 -45.85 10.81
CA ALA A 768 -17.38 -45.42 10.22
C ALA A 768 -16.20 -45.58 11.21
N ASP A 769 -16.40 -45.22 12.48
CA ASP A 769 -15.41 -45.39 13.55
C ASP A 769 -15.18 -46.87 13.90
N THR A 770 -16.26 -47.66 14.01
CA THR A 770 -16.18 -49.11 14.28
C THR A 770 -15.40 -49.81 13.17
N PHE A 771 -15.74 -49.56 11.89
CA PHE A 771 -15.01 -50.12 10.76
C PHE A 771 -13.54 -49.69 10.73
N LEU A 772 -13.25 -48.40 10.97
CA LEU A 772 -11.88 -47.89 11.05
C LEU A 772 -11.08 -48.67 12.11
N ARG A 773 -11.67 -48.86 13.29
CA ARG A 773 -11.01 -49.49 14.41
C ARG A 773 -10.80 -50.98 14.20
N GLU A 774 -11.85 -51.73 13.84
CA GLU A 774 -11.77 -53.17 13.59
C GLU A 774 -10.84 -53.52 12.41
N THR A 775 -10.79 -52.68 11.37
CA THR A 775 -10.01 -52.95 10.14
C THR A 775 -8.55 -52.52 10.24
N PHE A 776 -8.23 -51.43 10.96
CA PHE A 776 -6.89 -50.82 10.93
C PHE A 776 -6.20 -50.68 12.30
N VAL A 777 -6.94 -50.71 13.42
CA VAL A 777 -6.39 -50.36 14.75
C VAL A 777 -6.34 -51.57 15.67
N ASP A 778 -7.50 -52.19 15.91
CA ASP A 778 -7.73 -53.25 16.89
C ASP A 778 -7.54 -54.66 16.26
N VAL A 779 -6.81 -54.74 15.15
CA VAL A 779 -6.57 -55.97 14.36
C VAL A 779 -5.89 -57.05 15.22
N PRO A 780 -6.49 -58.23 15.42
CA PRO A 780 -5.90 -59.29 16.22
C PRO A 780 -4.58 -59.82 15.61
N LYS A 781 -3.56 -60.04 16.46
CA LYS A 781 -2.29 -60.69 16.10
C LYS A 781 -2.42 -62.21 15.82
N GLN A 782 -3.45 -62.63 15.09
CA GLN A 782 -3.76 -64.05 14.83
C GLN A 782 -3.83 -64.38 13.34
N GLN A 783 -2.94 -63.81 12.54
CA GLN A 783 -2.66 -64.32 11.19
C GLN A 783 -1.21 -64.12 10.75
N GLU A 784 -0.25 -64.49 11.62
CA GLU A 784 1.13 -64.79 11.22
C GLU A 784 1.17 -66.09 10.39
N SER A 785 0.63 -66.04 9.16
CA SER A 785 0.90 -67.03 8.12
C SER A 785 2.30 -66.79 7.55
N ALA A 786 3.17 -67.80 7.56
CA ALA A 786 4.63 -67.66 7.58
C ALA A 786 5.33 -67.15 6.29
N ASP A 787 4.59 -66.61 5.32
CA ASP A 787 5.09 -66.27 3.97
C ASP A 787 5.07 -64.75 3.62
N VAL A 788 4.86 -63.85 4.59
CA VAL A 788 4.89 -62.37 4.36
C VAL A 788 5.86 -61.65 5.30
N ALA A 789 7.14 -62.02 5.22
CA ALA A 789 8.22 -61.50 6.06
C ALA A 789 8.78 -60.14 5.58
N GLU A 790 7.95 -59.10 5.42
CA GLU A 790 8.45 -57.77 5.01
C GLU A 790 7.67 -56.53 5.51
N ASN A 791 6.70 -56.68 6.42
CA ASN A 791 5.80 -55.56 6.84
C ASN A 791 5.93 -55.13 8.31
N ASP A 792 6.96 -55.59 9.04
CA ASP A 792 7.17 -55.38 10.50
C ASP A 792 7.69 -53.97 10.87
N GLY A 793 7.27 -52.95 10.12
CA GLY A 793 7.78 -51.58 10.22
C GLY A 793 6.73 -50.49 10.44
N VAL A 794 5.43 -50.80 10.38
CA VAL A 794 4.34 -49.80 10.45
C VAL A 794 3.57 -49.93 11.76
N LYS A 795 3.34 -48.81 12.47
CA LYS A 795 2.43 -48.72 13.62
C LYS A 795 1.23 -47.85 13.26
N ASN A 796 0.05 -48.46 13.28
CA ASN A 796 -1.23 -47.78 13.13
C ASN A 796 -1.61 -47.10 14.46
N VAL A 797 -2.15 -45.88 14.38
CA VAL A 797 -2.51 -45.05 15.54
C VAL A 797 -3.91 -44.46 15.35
N TYR A 798 -4.80 -44.67 16.31
CA TYR A 798 -6.15 -44.11 16.30
C TYR A 798 -6.17 -42.67 16.84
N VAL A 799 -6.79 -41.76 16.07
CA VAL A 799 -6.96 -40.34 16.40
C VAL A 799 -8.44 -40.07 16.65
N HIS A 800 -8.88 -40.33 17.88
CA HIS A 800 -10.24 -40.01 18.34
C HIS A 800 -10.49 -38.50 18.19
N PRO A 801 -11.63 -38.05 17.63
CA PRO A 801 -11.89 -36.63 17.40
C PRO A 801 -12.03 -35.73 18.66
N PHE A 802 -12.08 -36.27 19.88
CA PHE A 802 -12.25 -35.46 21.10
C PHE A 802 -11.99 -36.17 22.45
N ASP A 803 -12.23 -37.48 22.58
CA ASP A 803 -12.16 -38.19 23.87
C ASP A 803 -10.78 -38.85 24.06
N ASN A 804 -9.77 -38.01 24.38
CA ASN A 804 -8.41 -38.46 24.67
C ASN A 804 -7.71 -37.45 25.59
N PRO A 805 -7.11 -37.87 26.74
CA PRO A 805 -6.41 -36.97 27.65
C PRO A 805 -5.31 -36.12 27.00
N ILE A 806 -4.55 -36.65 26.05
CA ILE A 806 -3.45 -35.96 25.36
C ILE A 806 -3.98 -34.85 24.43
N ILE A 807 -5.20 -35.02 23.90
CA ILE A 807 -5.92 -33.97 23.18
C ILE A 807 -6.36 -32.86 24.15
N TRP A 808 -6.78 -33.20 25.38
CA TRP A 808 -7.16 -32.21 26.39
C TRP A 808 -5.97 -31.43 26.92
N GLU A 809 -4.84 -32.08 27.17
CA GLU A 809 -3.53 -31.46 27.46
C GLU A 809 -3.11 -30.51 26.32
N GLY A 810 -3.19 -30.96 25.06
CA GLY A 810 -2.91 -30.10 23.90
C GLY A 810 -3.84 -28.88 23.81
N HIS A 811 -5.09 -29.00 24.29
CA HIS A 811 -6.02 -27.86 24.44
C HIS A 811 -5.81 -27.03 25.72
N SER A 812 -5.19 -27.56 26.80
CA SER A 812 -5.01 -26.85 28.07
C SER A 812 -4.05 -25.66 27.95
N THR A 813 -3.14 -25.73 26.96
CA THR A 813 -2.26 -24.64 26.49
C THR A 813 -2.98 -23.32 26.19
N ILE A 814 -4.28 -23.33 25.89
CA ILE A 814 -5.09 -22.10 25.73
C ILE A 814 -5.09 -21.28 27.04
N ILE A 815 -5.05 -21.94 28.20
CA ILE A 815 -5.15 -21.28 29.50
C ILE A 815 -3.83 -20.56 29.86
N SER A 816 -2.67 -21.15 29.59
CA SER A 816 -1.38 -20.46 29.76
C SER A 816 -1.22 -19.32 28.75
N GLU A 817 -1.61 -19.52 27.49
CA GLU A 817 -1.66 -18.45 26.48
C GLU A 817 -2.55 -17.27 26.92
N LEU A 818 -3.71 -17.54 27.53
CA LEU A 818 -4.57 -16.49 28.08
C LEU A 818 -3.94 -15.75 29.27
N VAL A 819 -3.21 -16.44 30.15
CA VAL A 819 -2.48 -15.79 31.27
C VAL A 819 -1.40 -14.85 30.76
N ASP A 820 -0.59 -15.28 29.78
CA ASP A 820 0.46 -14.45 29.19
C ASP A 820 -0.10 -13.24 28.42
N GLN A 821 -1.19 -13.44 27.67
CA GLN A 821 -1.71 -12.44 26.74
C GLN A 821 -2.66 -11.41 27.38
N LEU A 822 -3.57 -11.84 28.27
CA LEU A 822 -4.50 -10.93 28.95
C LEU A 822 -3.76 -9.91 29.82
N PRO A 823 -4.27 -8.69 30.03
CA PRO A 823 -3.56 -7.69 30.83
C PRO A 823 -3.48 -8.12 32.30
N ALA A 824 -2.49 -7.62 33.05
CA ALA A 824 -2.55 -7.66 34.52
C ALA A 824 -3.83 -6.91 34.98
N ARG A 825 -4.36 -7.24 36.18
CA ARG A 825 -5.43 -6.46 36.80
C ARG A 825 -4.83 -5.20 37.46
N GLU A 826 -5.58 -4.11 37.54
CA GLU A 826 -5.08 -2.85 38.13
C GLU A 826 -5.08 -2.86 39.68
N ASP A 827 -5.78 -3.81 40.29
CA ASP A 827 -5.79 -4.09 41.73
C ASP A 827 -4.50 -4.71 42.27
N GLY A 828 -3.68 -5.31 41.38
CA GLY A 828 -2.38 -5.91 41.73
C GLY A 828 -2.46 -7.32 42.31
N ASP A 829 -3.60 -8.02 42.21
CA ASP A 829 -3.72 -9.41 42.65
C ASP A 829 -3.43 -10.40 41.52
N ASP A 830 -2.15 -10.74 41.34
CA ASP A 830 -1.68 -11.76 40.38
C ASP A 830 -2.10 -13.21 40.76
N SER A 831 -2.87 -13.43 41.84
CA SER A 831 -3.34 -14.76 42.26
C SER A 831 -4.70 -15.17 41.66
N GLN A 832 -5.40 -14.26 40.98
CA GLN A 832 -6.65 -14.54 40.27
C GLN A 832 -6.45 -14.64 38.75
N PHE A 833 -7.14 -15.59 38.13
CA PHE A 833 -7.13 -15.76 36.67
C PHE A 833 -7.56 -14.45 35.97
N PRO A 834 -6.83 -13.97 34.93
CA PRO A 834 -7.02 -12.62 34.42
C PRO A 834 -8.29 -12.38 33.59
N ALA A 835 -9.13 -13.40 33.38
CA ALA A 835 -10.48 -13.28 32.79
C ALA A 835 -11.59 -13.41 33.83
N ASP A 836 -12.80 -12.96 33.49
CA ASP A 836 -14.02 -13.08 34.31
C ASP A 836 -14.98 -14.15 33.78
N VAL A 837 -15.03 -14.32 32.45
CA VAL A 837 -15.87 -15.31 31.76
C VAL A 837 -15.06 -15.95 30.63
N VAL A 838 -15.19 -17.26 30.42
CA VAL A 838 -14.68 -17.98 29.25
C VAL A 838 -15.85 -18.68 28.55
N ILE A 839 -16.08 -18.37 27.28
CA ILE A 839 -17.18 -18.90 26.47
C ILE A 839 -16.61 -19.85 25.43
N CYS A 840 -17.07 -21.10 25.39
CA CYS A 840 -16.62 -22.10 24.42
C CYS A 840 -17.80 -22.95 23.91
N SER A 841 -17.71 -23.37 22.66
CA SER A 841 -18.68 -24.27 22.04
C SER A 841 -18.40 -25.73 22.40
N VAL A 842 -19.44 -26.50 22.70
CA VAL A 842 -19.33 -27.91 23.10
C VAL A 842 -19.98 -28.83 22.07
N GLY A 843 -19.18 -29.73 21.51
CA GLY A 843 -19.65 -30.97 20.88
C GLY A 843 -19.34 -32.15 21.78
N GLY A 844 -18.48 -33.08 21.36
CA GLY A 844 -18.00 -34.18 22.21
C GLY A 844 -17.19 -33.77 23.46
N GLY A 845 -16.93 -32.47 23.69
CA GLY A 845 -16.34 -31.93 24.92
C GLY A 845 -14.82 -31.82 24.97
N GLY A 846 -14.08 -32.23 23.94
CA GLY A 846 -12.61 -32.26 23.96
C GLY A 846 -11.91 -30.91 24.17
N LEU A 847 -12.47 -29.80 23.66
CA LEU A 847 -11.97 -28.44 23.88
C LEU A 847 -12.30 -27.94 25.30
N PHE A 848 -13.54 -28.14 25.73
CA PHE A 848 -14.01 -27.82 27.09
C PHE A 848 -13.20 -28.55 28.17
N ASN A 849 -12.88 -29.82 27.96
CA ASN A 849 -12.02 -30.59 28.87
C ASN A 849 -10.63 -30.00 29.00
N GLY A 850 -10.03 -29.50 27.90
CA GLY A 850 -8.74 -28.80 27.96
C GLY A 850 -8.81 -27.47 28.71
N ILE A 851 -9.86 -26.68 28.47
CA ILE A 851 -10.12 -25.43 29.21
C ILE A 851 -10.22 -25.70 30.71
N ILE A 852 -11.02 -26.69 31.14
CA ILE A 852 -11.15 -27.04 32.55
C ILE A 852 -9.85 -27.66 33.12
N HIS A 853 -9.11 -28.43 32.33
CA HIS A 853 -7.82 -29.00 32.73
C HIS A 853 -6.78 -27.90 33.00
N GLY A 854 -6.60 -26.96 32.07
CA GLY A 854 -5.63 -25.88 32.20
C GLY A 854 -5.98 -24.91 33.33
N LEU A 855 -7.28 -24.69 33.60
CA LEU A 855 -7.73 -23.93 34.77
C LEU A 855 -7.40 -24.65 36.08
N SER A 856 -7.45 -25.99 36.10
CA SER A 856 -6.98 -26.77 37.24
C SER A 856 -5.46 -26.66 37.44
N GLU A 857 -4.67 -26.68 36.36
CA GLU A 857 -3.21 -26.50 36.40
C GLU A 857 -2.81 -25.07 36.84
N TYR A 858 -3.54 -24.06 36.35
CA TYR A 858 -3.39 -22.68 36.80
C TYR A 858 -3.65 -22.53 38.30
N ASN A 859 -4.73 -23.14 38.82
CA ASN A 859 -5.05 -23.10 40.24
C ASN A 859 -4.01 -23.81 41.13
N ILE A 860 -3.38 -24.88 40.63
CA ILE A 860 -2.30 -25.59 41.34
C ILE A 860 -1.01 -24.75 41.38
N SER A 861 -0.71 -24.03 40.29
CA SER A 861 0.47 -23.14 40.20
C SER A 861 0.28 -21.78 40.88
N HIS A 862 -0.96 -21.32 41.04
CA HIS A 862 -1.32 -20.04 41.65
C HIS A 862 -2.29 -20.23 42.83
N PRO A 863 -1.84 -20.85 43.95
CA PRO A 863 -2.69 -21.14 45.10
C PRO A 863 -3.06 -19.85 45.87
N THR A 864 -4.37 -19.58 46.01
CA THR A 864 -4.88 -18.42 46.76
C THR A 864 -4.88 -18.68 48.27
N ALA A 865 -4.55 -17.67 49.07
CA ALA A 865 -4.48 -17.78 50.55
C ALA A 865 -5.85 -17.84 51.26
N GLY A 866 -6.92 -18.12 50.53
CA GLY A 866 -8.31 -18.19 51.00
C GLY A 866 -9.27 -18.51 49.85
N PRO A 867 -10.59 -18.64 50.15
CA PRO A 867 -11.60 -18.88 49.13
C PRO A 867 -11.72 -17.68 48.18
N ARG A 868 -11.72 -17.92 46.86
CA ARG A 868 -11.94 -16.85 45.87
C ARG A 868 -13.36 -16.30 45.98
N GLU A 869 -13.50 -15.02 46.33
CA GLU A 869 -14.81 -14.35 46.46
C GLU A 869 -15.61 -14.33 45.14
N LYS A 870 -14.92 -14.32 43.99
CA LYS A 870 -15.52 -14.36 42.66
C LYS A 870 -14.98 -15.57 41.89
N LYS A 871 -15.88 -16.44 41.44
CA LYS A 871 -15.56 -17.59 40.58
C LYS A 871 -15.35 -17.15 39.13
N LEU A 872 -14.56 -17.92 38.39
CA LEU A 872 -14.50 -17.82 36.93
C LEU A 872 -15.71 -18.54 36.31
N ASP A 873 -16.48 -17.84 35.49
CA ASP A 873 -17.65 -18.40 34.80
C ASP A 873 -17.23 -19.01 33.46
N VAL A 874 -17.43 -20.32 33.27
CA VAL A 874 -17.18 -21.04 32.02
C VAL A 874 -18.52 -21.39 31.37
N LEU A 875 -18.83 -20.75 30.24
CA LEU A 875 -20.04 -21.00 29.48
C LEU A 875 -19.77 -22.09 28.43
N ALA A 876 -20.45 -23.24 28.62
CA ALA A 876 -20.44 -24.37 27.71
C ALA A 876 -21.65 -24.25 26.77
N VAL A 877 -21.42 -23.85 25.52
CA VAL A 877 -22.48 -23.44 24.59
C VAL A 877 -22.77 -24.51 23.54
N GLU A 878 -24.04 -24.88 23.36
CA GLU A 878 -24.52 -25.91 22.45
C GLU A 878 -25.68 -25.39 21.56
N THR A 879 -25.97 -26.06 20.44
CA THR A 879 -27.20 -25.83 19.66
C THR A 879 -28.26 -26.86 20.02
N LYS A 880 -29.52 -26.46 20.03
CA LYS A 880 -30.67 -27.35 20.20
C LYS A 880 -30.72 -28.37 19.05
N GLY A 881 -30.60 -29.66 19.36
CA GLY A 881 -30.42 -30.72 18.37
C GLY A 881 -28.98 -31.19 18.20
N ALA A 882 -28.05 -30.67 19.02
CA ALA A 882 -26.69 -31.20 19.22
C ALA A 882 -26.25 -31.07 20.71
N ASP A 883 -27.20 -30.80 21.61
CA ASP A 883 -27.02 -30.42 23.02
C ASP A 883 -26.83 -31.64 23.96
N SER A 884 -25.86 -32.47 23.64
CA SER A 884 -25.58 -33.74 24.35
C SER A 884 -25.06 -33.58 25.78
N LEU A 885 -24.36 -32.48 26.10
CA LEU A 885 -23.92 -32.16 27.46
C LEU A 885 -25.11 -31.66 28.28
N ALA A 886 -25.89 -30.70 27.76
CA ALA A 886 -27.13 -30.22 28.42
C ALA A 886 -28.10 -31.37 28.70
N TYR A 887 -28.32 -32.27 27.72
CA TYR A 887 -29.18 -33.43 27.88
C TYR A 887 -28.69 -34.42 28.94
N SER A 888 -27.36 -34.67 29.00
CA SER A 888 -26.75 -35.50 30.06
C SER A 888 -26.88 -34.84 31.44
N LEU A 889 -26.66 -33.52 31.54
CA LEU A 889 -26.83 -32.74 32.78
C LEU A 889 -28.27 -32.79 33.28
N GLN A 890 -29.26 -32.56 32.40
CA GLN A 890 -30.69 -32.66 32.72
C GLN A 890 -31.10 -34.08 33.12
N SER A 891 -30.51 -35.10 32.48
CA SER A 891 -30.74 -36.52 32.79
C SER A 891 -30.06 -37.00 34.08
N GLY A 892 -29.16 -36.20 34.67
CA GLY A 892 -28.37 -36.56 35.85
C GLY A 892 -27.32 -37.66 35.62
N LYS A 893 -27.18 -38.15 34.39
CA LYS A 893 -26.27 -39.23 33.95
C LYS A 893 -25.86 -38.97 32.50
N LEU A 894 -24.77 -39.61 32.04
CA LEU A 894 -24.47 -39.70 30.61
C LEU A 894 -25.66 -40.30 29.86
N ALA A 895 -26.14 -39.56 28.85
CA ALA A 895 -27.30 -39.91 28.05
C ALA A 895 -27.06 -39.48 26.60
N SER A 896 -27.45 -40.33 25.65
CA SER A 896 -27.28 -40.05 24.22
C SER A 896 -28.53 -39.43 23.62
N LEU A 897 -28.36 -38.50 22.70
CA LEU A 897 -29.41 -38.00 21.80
C LEU A 897 -29.80 -39.10 20.80
N ASP A 898 -31.08 -39.15 20.39
CA ASP A 898 -31.55 -40.11 19.37
C ASP A 898 -30.98 -39.82 17.98
N ALA A 899 -30.78 -38.54 17.66
CA ALA A 899 -30.21 -38.05 16.40
C ALA A 899 -29.66 -36.62 16.57
N ILE A 900 -28.77 -36.21 15.66
CA ILE A 900 -28.37 -34.80 15.49
C ILE A 900 -29.33 -34.14 14.50
N THR A 901 -29.97 -33.05 14.91
CA THR A 901 -30.97 -32.33 14.10
C THR A 901 -30.61 -30.87 13.82
N SER A 902 -29.53 -30.35 14.43
CA SER A 902 -29.05 -28.99 14.25
C SER A 902 -28.16 -28.83 13.01
N ILE A 903 -28.11 -27.62 12.43
CA ILE A 903 -27.19 -27.29 11.33
C ILE A 903 -25.71 -27.23 11.77
N ALA A 904 -25.45 -27.09 13.07
CA ALA A 904 -24.10 -27.03 13.64
C ALA A 904 -23.49 -28.44 13.78
N THR A 905 -23.40 -29.17 12.67
CA THR A 905 -23.05 -30.60 12.63
C THR A 905 -21.67 -30.93 13.23
N THR A 906 -20.76 -29.96 13.34
CA THR A 906 -19.46 -30.11 14.03
C THR A 906 -19.56 -30.08 15.56
N LEU A 907 -20.70 -29.68 16.14
CA LEU A 907 -21.07 -29.98 17.54
C LEU A 907 -21.71 -31.38 17.69
N GLY A 908 -22.06 -32.05 16.59
CA GLY A 908 -22.95 -33.21 16.53
C GLY A 908 -22.39 -34.54 17.09
N ALA A 909 -22.00 -34.56 18.35
CA ALA A 909 -21.77 -35.79 19.10
C ALA A 909 -23.10 -36.27 19.71
N LEU A 910 -23.49 -37.52 19.48
CA LEU A 910 -24.71 -38.09 20.08
C LEU A 910 -24.59 -38.20 21.61
N CYS A 911 -23.38 -38.37 22.14
CA CYS A 911 -23.07 -38.39 23.56
C CYS A 911 -21.76 -37.64 23.82
N VAL A 912 -21.70 -36.85 24.89
CA VAL A 912 -20.49 -36.11 25.29
C VAL A 912 -19.47 -37.05 25.95
N ALA A 913 -18.17 -36.74 25.86
CA ALA A 913 -17.13 -37.50 26.57
C ALA A 913 -17.43 -37.61 28.08
N PRO A 914 -17.22 -38.78 28.74
CA PRO A 914 -17.52 -38.97 30.16
C PRO A 914 -16.88 -37.92 31.07
N LYS A 915 -15.66 -37.47 30.73
CA LYS A 915 -14.93 -36.45 31.48
C LYS A 915 -15.56 -35.06 31.36
N ALA A 916 -16.22 -34.73 30.25
CA ALA A 916 -16.91 -33.44 30.09
C ALA A 916 -18.17 -33.37 30.96
N PHE A 917 -18.95 -34.45 31.02
CA PHE A 917 -20.08 -34.55 31.95
C PHE A 917 -19.63 -34.43 33.42
N GLN A 918 -18.50 -35.04 33.80
CA GLN A 918 -17.93 -34.84 35.14
C GLN A 918 -17.51 -33.38 35.35
N ASN A 919 -16.68 -32.82 34.45
CA ASN A 919 -16.14 -31.46 34.56
C ASN A 919 -17.23 -30.37 34.62
N ALA A 920 -18.40 -30.61 34.01
CA ALA A 920 -19.54 -29.69 34.08
C ALA A 920 -20.35 -29.81 35.39
N ARG A 921 -20.33 -30.96 36.07
CA ARG A 921 -20.96 -31.16 37.38
C ARG A 921 -20.05 -30.80 38.55
N GLU A 922 -18.77 -31.14 38.43
CA GLU A 922 -17.74 -31.08 39.46
C GLU A 922 -16.51 -30.34 38.91
N PRO A 923 -16.63 -29.04 38.57
CA PRO A 923 -15.49 -28.23 38.11
C PRO A 923 -14.48 -27.98 39.25
N PRO A 924 -13.22 -27.65 38.92
CA PRO A 924 -12.19 -27.34 39.92
C PRO A 924 -12.55 -26.09 40.75
N GLU A 925 -11.94 -25.97 41.93
CA GLU A 925 -12.25 -24.89 42.87
C GLU A 925 -12.08 -23.49 42.26
N GLY A 926 -12.98 -22.57 42.59
CA GLY A 926 -13.00 -21.23 42.01
C GLY A 926 -13.50 -21.15 40.55
N VAL A 927 -13.90 -22.26 39.93
CA VAL A 927 -14.57 -22.28 38.62
C VAL A 927 -16.06 -22.61 38.78
N LYS A 928 -16.89 -22.08 37.89
CA LYS A 928 -18.31 -22.42 37.73
C LYS A 928 -18.56 -22.74 36.26
N VAL A 929 -19.29 -23.81 35.97
CA VAL A 929 -19.69 -24.17 34.60
C VAL A 929 -21.20 -23.94 34.45
N THR A 930 -21.60 -23.28 33.38
CA THR A 930 -23.00 -23.09 32.99
C THR A 930 -23.20 -23.59 31.56
N SER A 931 -24.11 -24.56 31.36
CA SER A 931 -24.53 -24.99 30.02
C SER A 931 -25.54 -24.00 29.44
N VAL A 932 -25.37 -23.62 28.17
CA VAL A 932 -26.23 -22.67 27.45
C VAL A 932 -26.61 -23.24 26.09
N VAL A 933 -27.89 -23.51 25.87
CA VAL A 933 -28.41 -24.00 24.59
C VAL A 933 -29.07 -22.86 23.80
N VAL A 934 -28.70 -22.73 22.52
CA VAL A 934 -29.23 -21.73 21.57
C VAL A 934 -29.88 -22.39 20.34
N SER A 935 -30.66 -21.63 19.57
CA SER A 935 -31.23 -22.09 18.30
C SER A 935 -30.22 -22.04 17.14
N ASP A 936 -30.53 -22.73 16.05
CA ASP A 936 -29.74 -22.66 14.82
C ASP A 936 -29.77 -21.26 14.17
N ALA A 937 -30.83 -20.47 14.37
CA ALA A 937 -30.89 -19.09 13.90
C ALA A 937 -30.02 -18.17 14.77
N GLU A 938 -29.94 -18.41 16.08
CA GLU A 938 -29.01 -17.72 16.98
C GLU A 938 -27.56 -18.06 16.60
N ALA A 939 -27.25 -19.34 16.33
CA ALA A 939 -25.96 -19.77 15.81
C ALA A 939 -25.60 -19.10 14.48
N ALA A 940 -26.53 -19.08 13.52
CA ALA A 940 -26.36 -18.47 12.21
C ALA A 940 -26.22 -16.93 12.28
N ARG A 941 -26.89 -16.28 13.22
CA ARG A 941 -26.73 -14.84 13.48
C ARG A 941 -25.33 -14.53 14.01
N GLY A 942 -24.80 -15.33 14.93
CA GLY A 942 -23.41 -15.22 15.37
C GLY A 942 -22.39 -15.35 14.23
N VAL A 943 -22.63 -16.27 13.29
CA VAL A 943 -21.83 -16.40 12.05
C VAL A 943 -21.90 -15.12 11.20
N VAL A 944 -23.10 -14.60 10.95
CA VAL A 944 -23.31 -13.39 10.14
C VAL A 944 -22.64 -12.18 10.77
N THR A 945 -22.88 -11.91 12.05
CA THR A 945 -22.29 -10.76 12.76
C THR A 945 -20.76 -10.82 12.77
N PHE A 946 -20.16 -12.01 12.95
CA PHE A 946 -18.70 -12.14 12.92
C PHE A 946 -18.11 -11.93 11.51
N ALA A 947 -18.82 -12.39 10.47
CA ALA A 947 -18.43 -12.15 9.08
C ALA A 947 -18.60 -10.67 8.65
N ASP A 948 -19.52 -9.93 9.28
CA ASP A 948 -19.75 -8.51 8.99
C ASP A 948 -18.87 -7.55 9.82
N GLU A 949 -18.69 -7.79 11.12
CA GLU A 949 -17.87 -6.94 11.98
C GLU A 949 -16.38 -7.30 11.88
N MET A 950 -16.02 -8.59 12.00
CA MET A 950 -14.61 -9.03 12.06
C MET A 950 -14.03 -9.44 10.70
N ARG A 951 -14.86 -9.59 9.66
CA ARG A 951 -14.49 -10.10 8.32
C ARG A 951 -13.87 -11.51 8.33
N ILE A 952 -14.17 -12.31 9.36
CA ILE A 952 -13.74 -13.71 9.49
C ILE A 952 -14.95 -14.62 9.29
N LEU A 953 -14.81 -15.62 8.41
CA LEU A 953 -15.84 -16.66 8.23
C LEU A 953 -15.69 -17.73 9.31
N VAL A 954 -16.79 -18.04 10.00
CA VAL A 954 -16.87 -19.09 11.01
C VAL A 954 -18.12 -19.96 10.79
N GLU A 955 -18.09 -21.21 11.23
CA GLU A 955 -19.21 -22.14 11.10
C GLU A 955 -20.22 -21.99 12.27
N PRO A 956 -21.47 -22.47 12.15
CA PRO A 956 -22.50 -22.30 13.20
C PRO A 956 -22.06 -22.80 14.59
N ALA A 957 -21.23 -23.84 14.64
CA ALA A 957 -20.63 -24.36 15.88
C ALA A 957 -19.79 -23.33 16.63
N CYS A 958 -19.19 -22.35 15.94
CA CYS A 958 -18.53 -21.20 16.54
C CYS A 958 -19.49 -20.02 16.78
N GLY A 959 -20.44 -19.85 15.85
CA GLY A 959 -21.44 -18.78 15.91
C GLY A 959 -22.20 -18.73 17.22
N VAL A 960 -22.50 -19.89 17.83
CA VAL A 960 -23.15 -19.95 19.15
C VAL A 960 -22.40 -19.19 20.25
N SER A 961 -21.07 -19.29 20.30
CA SER A 961 -20.27 -18.63 21.34
C SER A 961 -20.19 -17.12 21.11
N ILE A 962 -20.24 -16.69 19.85
CA ILE A 962 -20.25 -15.27 19.47
C ILE A 962 -21.62 -14.64 19.76
N ASP A 963 -22.72 -15.32 19.41
CA ASP A 963 -24.07 -14.82 19.67
C ASP A 963 -24.39 -14.77 21.17
N VAL A 964 -23.96 -15.77 21.95
CA VAL A 964 -24.06 -15.71 23.42
C VAL A 964 -23.26 -14.55 24.00
N ALA A 965 -22.06 -14.27 23.48
CA ALA A 965 -21.19 -13.19 23.97
C ALA A 965 -21.74 -11.78 23.68
N LEU A 966 -22.36 -11.59 22.51
CA LEU A 966 -22.88 -10.29 22.05
C LEU A 966 -24.34 -10.05 22.45
N GLY A 967 -25.11 -11.11 22.70
CA GLY A 967 -26.53 -11.06 23.07
C GLY A 967 -26.79 -10.99 24.57
N GLU A 968 -28.06 -10.79 24.94
CA GLU A 968 -28.51 -10.74 26.34
C GLU A 968 -28.26 -12.05 27.13
N ARG A 969 -28.06 -13.16 26.40
CA ARG A 969 -27.78 -14.48 26.97
C ARG A 969 -26.55 -14.51 27.88
N LEU A 970 -25.50 -13.71 27.61
CA LEU A 970 -24.35 -13.58 28.51
C LEU A 970 -24.76 -13.12 29.92
N ARG A 971 -25.56 -12.05 30.01
CA ARG A 971 -26.04 -11.52 31.30
C ARG A 971 -26.95 -12.53 32.01
N ASN A 972 -27.80 -13.21 31.25
CA ASN A 972 -28.72 -14.23 31.79
C ASN A 972 -28.01 -15.53 32.23
N ALA A 973 -26.79 -15.81 31.75
CA ALA A 973 -25.98 -16.96 32.16
C ALA A 973 -25.06 -16.67 33.36
N VAL A 974 -24.78 -15.39 33.63
CA VAL A 974 -23.76 -14.90 34.60
C VAL A 974 -24.42 -14.08 35.73
N LEU A 975 -25.63 -14.47 36.15
CA LEU A 975 -26.50 -13.73 37.09
C LEU A 975 -25.91 -13.43 38.48
N GLU A 976 -24.86 -14.13 38.90
CA GLU A 976 -24.19 -13.93 40.20
C GLU A 976 -23.09 -12.86 40.15
N ARG A 977 -22.85 -12.23 38.99
CA ARG A 977 -21.75 -11.29 38.74
C ARG A 977 -22.25 -10.11 37.90
N GLU A 978 -22.18 -8.90 38.45
CA GLU A 978 -22.42 -7.68 37.68
C GLU A 978 -21.28 -7.47 36.65
N LEU A 979 -21.62 -7.54 35.36
CA LEU A 979 -20.68 -7.30 34.26
C LEU A 979 -20.55 -5.81 33.98
N GLY A 980 -19.60 -5.16 34.67
CA GLY A 980 -19.18 -3.77 34.43
C GLY A 980 -18.13 -3.63 33.30
N PRO A 981 -17.74 -2.40 32.92
CA PRO A 981 -16.82 -2.13 31.81
C PRO A 981 -15.47 -2.84 31.90
N ASP A 982 -14.96 -3.07 33.12
CA ASP A 982 -13.67 -3.71 33.39
C ASP A 982 -13.73 -5.25 33.35
N SER A 983 -14.91 -5.83 33.04
CA SER A 983 -15.13 -7.28 33.00
C SER A 983 -14.57 -7.89 31.72
N ARG A 984 -13.79 -8.97 31.86
CA ARG A 984 -13.03 -9.57 30.77
C ARG A 984 -13.67 -10.88 30.31
N VAL A 985 -14.37 -10.81 29.18
CA VAL A 985 -15.02 -11.97 28.55
C VAL A 985 -14.11 -12.51 27.44
N VAL A 986 -13.72 -13.77 27.56
CA VAL A 986 -12.95 -14.51 26.53
C VAL A 986 -13.92 -15.35 25.72
N VAL A 987 -13.90 -15.22 24.39
CA VAL A 987 -14.69 -16.05 23.46
C VAL A 987 -13.74 -16.95 22.68
N VAL A 988 -13.86 -18.26 22.85
CA VAL A 988 -13.01 -19.25 22.17
C VAL A 988 -13.55 -19.52 20.77
N VAL A 989 -13.08 -18.72 19.80
CA VAL A 989 -13.40 -18.86 18.38
C VAL A 989 -12.66 -20.06 17.79
N CYS A 990 -13.37 -21.04 17.21
CA CYS A 990 -12.76 -22.24 16.63
C CYS A 990 -13.60 -22.85 15.49
N GLY A 991 -12.94 -23.54 14.55
CA GLY A 991 -13.59 -24.06 13.33
C GLY A 991 -13.69 -23.02 12.21
N GLY A 992 -14.50 -23.31 11.20
CA GLY A 992 -14.65 -22.50 9.97
C GLY A 992 -14.42 -23.30 8.68
N SER A 993 -14.05 -24.59 8.75
CA SER A 993 -13.81 -25.40 7.54
C SER A 993 -15.11 -25.77 6.81
N ALA A 994 -16.25 -25.73 7.51
CA ALA A 994 -17.57 -26.13 7.02
C ALA A 994 -18.47 -24.97 6.52
N VAL A 995 -17.99 -23.72 6.47
CA VAL A 995 -18.74 -22.55 5.98
C VAL A 995 -18.17 -22.03 4.65
N THR A 996 -18.99 -21.31 3.88
CA THR A 996 -18.59 -20.56 2.68
C THR A 996 -19.34 -19.21 2.63
N PRO A 997 -18.92 -18.22 1.80
CA PRO A 997 -19.62 -16.95 1.68
C PRO A 997 -21.10 -17.09 1.29
N GLU A 998 -21.43 -18.10 0.49
CA GLU A 998 -22.79 -18.39 0.01
C GLU A 998 -23.68 -18.89 1.16
N VAL A 999 -23.12 -19.69 2.07
CA VAL A 999 -23.81 -20.15 3.29
C VAL A 999 -24.09 -18.96 4.23
N VAL A 1000 -23.15 -18.02 4.37
CA VAL A 1000 -23.40 -16.78 5.14
C VAL A 1000 -24.47 -15.91 4.47
N ALA A 1001 -24.51 -15.85 3.14
CA ALA A 1001 -25.57 -15.15 2.40
C ALA A 1001 -26.95 -15.82 2.57
N GLU A 1002 -27.01 -17.16 2.57
CA GLU A 1002 -28.24 -17.90 2.89
C GLU A 1002 -28.73 -17.58 4.32
N TYR A 1003 -27.82 -17.58 5.30
CA TYR A 1003 -28.15 -17.22 6.68
C TYR A 1003 -28.65 -15.78 6.81
N ARG A 1004 -28.02 -14.79 6.17
CA ARG A 1004 -28.53 -13.41 6.12
C ARG A 1004 -29.95 -13.35 5.57
N LEU A 1005 -30.22 -14.04 4.47
CA LEU A 1005 -31.52 -14.05 3.82
C LEU A 1005 -32.60 -14.72 4.68
N ARG A 1006 -32.28 -15.86 5.32
CA ARG A 1006 -33.19 -16.56 6.23
C ARG A 1006 -33.50 -15.76 7.50
N LEU A 1007 -32.49 -15.12 8.09
CA LEU A 1007 -32.67 -14.24 9.26
C LEU A 1007 -33.53 -13.01 8.91
N ALA A 1008 -33.28 -12.38 7.75
CA ALA A 1008 -34.11 -11.28 7.25
C ALA A 1008 -35.57 -11.70 6.93
N GLN A 1009 -35.81 -12.98 6.67
CA GLN A 1009 -37.14 -13.56 6.49
C GLN A 1009 -37.82 -14.01 7.81
N GLY A 1010 -37.22 -13.73 8.97
CA GLY A 1010 -37.81 -14.02 10.28
C GLY A 1010 -37.58 -15.46 10.77
N TRP A 1011 -36.46 -16.08 10.40
CA TRP A 1011 -36.01 -17.34 11.00
C TRP A 1011 -35.54 -17.13 12.44
N VAL A 1012 -36.00 -17.99 13.36
CA VAL A 1012 -35.77 -17.99 14.81
C VAL A 1012 -35.47 -19.41 15.30
#